data_AF-A0A6N7YTB9-F1
#
_entry.id   AF-A0A6N7YTB9-F1
#
_cell.length_a   1.000
_cell.length_b   1.000
_cell.length_c   1.000
_cell.angle_alpha   90.00
_cell.angle_beta   90.00
_cell.angle_gamma   90.00
#
_symmetry.space_group_name_H-M   'P 1'
#
loop_
_entity.id
_entity.type
_entity.pdbx_description
1 polymer ?
#
loop_
_entity_poly.entity_id
_entity_poly.type
_entity_poly.pdbx_seq_one_letter_code
_entity_poly.pdbx_strand_id
1 'polypeptide(L)'
;MSVRVVLAAVAAAVLCALAAGPADAKRVRVFAVGPKIDPSWLQDRATFRAKLLGLADARERPAAAAAGVPIQDGADDVASHLLGPADPARAVATARDLVTLPEDLGLLAAFTGVRGVTARSATDIATSIVGLLATYAPQAAYYQSRFPALAGRPFPPTRLLATALTDTFAHVAVETFAELADRSDAYLVAGVNMARDWRIVCVDRATYVPPPGGEPCAQEDPAAVALLRAPEDLTRTYAYEATTPEPVNMALVFDPDGRLISRQVKAYLTPVELPGSLDLAPGPVSGLRAVATPVGRLGVVTSKDAWMPDVTAKLDQDRVEVLVQPEFFVGDTVRRDGPWAPDTIRASGYSDVLRHPSIETLVLPELTGNLFDFSADNQQAIMRKPRSRTEPGGALLGQDRMPGLVAVSPWVVPDPARPGEPLVERRARLGQAGEALLPGSGVRCASRTVPAPCENGHVEGVLFADVQVGDPPRLRPVPRRPRARGRVFTADRPLARAATAQRNVALAARGRAAWAVFEEQGAGRDQIALVRSTTEGASWSARVRPTGRPAGAVREWWPAVATGPDGTVWVAWQDDSSGTWRVYVSRSDDGGRRFGPPSRSGPTRPRGRRSGVRRSRRPAPDGRSSPGSTSVAASRPRTARRRSCGPRGWRAARCSTPAGSTTRPRRSRSPRRWTTPGPRRSRPRATA
;
A
#
# COMPACT_ATOMS: atom_id res chain seq x y z
N MET A 1 36.32 -25.62 34.60
CA MET A 1 36.73 -24.44 33.80
C MET A 1 37.09 -23.33 34.79
N SER A 2 38.35 -22.85 34.80
CA SER A 2 38.82 -21.96 35.88
C SER A 2 38.22 -20.55 35.74
N VAL A 3 37.96 -19.89 36.88
CA VAL A 3 37.36 -18.53 36.97
C VAL A 3 38.11 -17.51 36.10
N ARG A 4 39.43 -17.70 35.89
CA ARG A 4 40.26 -16.89 35.00
C ARG A 4 39.87 -17.01 33.52
N VAL A 5 39.46 -18.19 33.06
CA VAL A 5 39.04 -18.41 31.66
C VAL A 5 37.69 -17.75 31.39
N VAL A 6 36.78 -17.79 32.36
CA VAL A 6 35.47 -17.12 32.27
C VAL A 6 35.64 -15.60 32.27
N LEU A 7 36.49 -15.06 33.14
CA LEU A 7 36.78 -13.62 33.17
C LEU A 7 37.49 -13.14 31.91
N ALA A 8 38.40 -13.92 31.34
CA ALA A 8 39.06 -13.60 30.08
C ALA A 8 38.08 -13.63 28.90
N ALA A 9 37.16 -14.61 28.86
CA ALA A 9 36.12 -14.70 27.83
C ALA A 9 35.11 -13.55 27.93
N VAL A 10 34.71 -13.16 29.15
CA VAL A 10 33.82 -12.01 29.38
C VAL A 10 34.53 -10.70 29.05
N ALA A 11 35.80 -10.54 29.44
CA ALA A 11 36.59 -9.36 29.10
C ALA A 11 36.81 -9.25 27.59
N ALA A 12 37.08 -10.36 26.89
CA ALA A 12 37.18 -10.40 25.44
C ALA A 12 35.84 -10.09 24.76
N ALA A 13 34.72 -10.60 25.27
CA ALA A 13 33.38 -10.27 24.76
C ALA A 13 33.02 -8.79 24.98
N VAL A 14 33.40 -8.23 26.14
CA VAL A 14 33.21 -6.80 26.45
C VAL A 14 34.13 -5.93 25.61
N LEU A 15 35.38 -6.32 25.37
CA LEU A 15 36.32 -5.62 24.49
C LEU A 15 35.90 -5.70 23.02
N CYS A 16 35.36 -6.84 22.55
CA CYS A 16 34.75 -6.95 21.22
C CYS A 16 33.48 -6.11 21.09
N ALA A 17 32.66 -6.00 22.15
CA ALA A 17 31.49 -5.13 22.18
C ALA A 17 31.86 -3.64 22.23
N LEU A 18 33.01 -3.29 22.81
CA LEU A 18 33.55 -1.92 22.87
C LEU A 18 34.39 -1.54 21.65
N ALA A 19 34.86 -2.51 20.86
CA ALA A 19 35.58 -2.29 19.60
C ALA A 19 34.66 -2.08 18.38
N ALA A 20 33.34 -2.30 18.54
CA ALA A 20 32.37 -1.80 17.59
C ALA A 20 32.25 -0.27 17.75
N GLY A 21 33.13 0.47 17.07
CA GLY A 21 32.92 1.89 16.84
C GLY A 21 31.52 2.15 16.24
N PRO A 22 30.99 3.39 16.29
CA PRO A 22 29.76 3.69 15.57
C PRO A 22 29.92 3.20 14.14
N ALA A 23 29.05 2.30 13.69
CA ALA A 23 29.07 1.83 12.31
C ALA A 23 28.96 3.08 11.44
N ASP A 24 29.99 3.38 10.64
CA ASP A 24 29.94 4.54 9.74
C ASP A 24 28.69 4.42 8.87
N ALA A 25 27.99 5.54 8.70
CA ALA A 25 26.79 5.61 7.86
C ALA A 25 27.11 5.04 6.46
N LYS A 26 26.35 4.03 6.05
CA LYS A 26 26.51 3.30 4.80
C LYS A 26 25.44 3.75 3.82
N ARG A 27 25.87 4.19 2.64
CA ARG A 27 24.98 4.37 1.48
C ARG A 27 24.44 3.03 0.96
N VAL A 28 23.16 2.84 0.79
CA VAL A 28 22.61 1.60 0.18
C VAL A 28 21.73 2.00 -0.99
N ARG A 29 21.85 1.34 -2.15
CA ARG A 29 20.86 1.51 -3.20
C ARG A 29 19.68 0.59 -2.90
N VAL A 30 18.51 1.20 -2.77
CA VAL A 30 17.25 0.46 -2.61
C VAL A 30 16.48 0.53 -3.92
N PHE A 31 15.79 -0.56 -4.25
CA PHE A 31 14.96 -0.70 -5.42
C PHE A 31 13.54 -1.08 -5.02
N ALA A 32 12.56 -0.38 -5.59
CA ALA A 32 11.17 -0.85 -5.61
C ALA A 32 10.89 -1.36 -7.03
N VAL A 33 10.58 -2.64 -7.15
CA VAL A 33 10.25 -3.28 -8.42
C VAL A 33 8.76 -3.54 -8.42
N GLY A 34 8.01 -2.89 -9.32
CA GLY A 34 6.58 -3.14 -9.46
C GLY A 34 6.26 -3.68 -10.85
N PRO A 35 6.14 -5.02 -10.99
CA PRO A 35 5.61 -5.64 -12.20
C PRO A 35 4.15 -5.29 -12.40
N LYS A 36 3.71 -5.26 -13.67
CA LYS A 36 2.29 -5.24 -14.03
C LYS A 36 1.80 -6.66 -14.31
N ILE A 37 0.67 -7.03 -13.71
CA ILE A 37 -0.04 -8.26 -14.01
C ILE A 37 -0.47 -8.26 -15.48
N ASP A 38 -0.01 -9.27 -16.20
CA ASP A 38 -0.40 -9.56 -17.57
C ASP A 38 -0.44 -11.07 -17.77
N PRO A 39 -1.49 -11.64 -18.39
CA PRO A 39 -1.59 -13.09 -18.57
C PRO A 39 -0.42 -13.72 -19.33
N SER A 40 0.33 -12.96 -20.13
CA SER A 40 1.46 -13.48 -20.92
C SER A 40 2.55 -14.13 -20.08
N TRP A 41 2.77 -13.68 -18.85
CA TRP A 41 3.84 -14.21 -18.00
C TRP A 41 3.38 -15.19 -16.93
N LEU A 42 2.11 -15.58 -16.99
CA LEU A 42 1.52 -16.58 -16.11
C LEU A 42 1.37 -17.95 -16.79
N GLN A 43 2.02 -18.18 -17.93
CA GLN A 43 1.82 -19.42 -18.68
C GLN A 43 2.51 -20.61 -18.02
N ASP A 44 3.75 -20.42 -17.62
CA ASP A 44 4.61 -21.42 -16.96
C ASP A 44 5.73 -20.73 -16.15
N ARG A 45 6.58 -21.55 -15.51
CA ARG A 45 7.74 -21.08 -14.76
C ARG A 45 8.67 -20.21 -15.61
N ALA A 46 8.92 -20.58 -16.85
CA ALA A 46 9.86 -19.88 -17.72
C ALA A 46 9.36 -18.46 -18.02
N THR A 47 8.07 -18.29 -18.31
CA THR A 47 7.47 -16.98 -18.55
C THR A 47 7.41 -16.12 -17.28
N PHE A 48 7.12 -16.73 -16.12
CA PHE A 48 7.12 -16.03 -14.83
C PHE A 48 8.52 -15.51 -14.49
N ARG A 49 9.52 -16.38 -14.61
CA ARG A 49 10.93 -16.07 -14.43
C ARG A 49 11.41 -15.01 -15.42
N ALA A 50 11.06 -15.12 -16.70
CA ALA A 50 11.43 -14.16 -17.73
C ALA A 50 10.90 -12.75 -17.44
N LYS A 51 9.69 -12.64 -16.88
CA LYS A 51 9.13 -11.33 -16.47
C LYS A 51 10.00 -10.64 -15.44
N LEU A 52 10.32 -11.35 -14.36
CA LEU A 52 11.06 -10.77 -13.25
C LEU A 52 12.53 -10.52 -13.62
N LEU A 53 13.15 -11.41 -14.39
CA LEU A 53 14.49 -11.20 -14.93
C LEU A 53 14.55 -10.01 -15.90
N GLY A 54 13.54 -9.80 -16.75
CA GLY A 54 13.52 -8.65 -17.66
C GLY A 54 13.34 -7.29 -16.97
N LEU A 55 12.71 -7.28 -15.79
CA LEU A 55 12.64 -6.11 -14.90
C LEU A 55 13.92 -5.94 -14.08
N ALA A 56 14.56 -7.03 -13.67
CA ALA A 56 15.83 -6.98 -12.96
C ALA A 56 17.00 -6.59 -13.86
N ASP A 57 17.01 -7.03 -15.13
CA ASP A 57 18.12 -6.82 -16.04
C ASP A 57 17.62 -6.58 -17.46
N ALA A 58 17.92 -5.39 -18.00
CA ALA A 58 17.52 -5.03 -19.36
C ALA A 58 18.10 -5.96 -20.44
N ARG A 59 19.21 -6.66 -20.15
CA ARG A 59 19.84 -7.63 -21.07
C ARG A 59 19.00 -8.89 -21.27
N GLU A 60 18.11 -9.21 -20.34
CA GLU A 60 17.21 -10.37 -20.40
C GLU A 60 15.93 -10.08 -21.22
N ARG A 61 15.65 -8.80 -21.52
CA ARG A 61 14.43 -8.38 -22.23
C ARG A 61 14.25 -8.97 -23.63
N PRO A 62 15.29 -9.11 -24.47
CA PRO A 62 15.13 -9.77 -25.77
C PRO A 62 14.67 -11.22 -25.65
N ALA A 63 15.21 -11.97 -24.67
CA ALA A 63 14.80 -13.35 -24.40
C ALA A 63 13.37 -13.41 -23.85
N ALA A 64 13.02 -12.51 -22.92
CA ALA A 64 11.65 -12.41 -22.40
C ALA A 64 10.64 -12.06 -23.51
N ALA A 65 10.97 -11.11 -24.39
CA ALA A 65 10.13 -10.73 -25.52
C ALA A 65 9.96 -11.89 -26.52
N ALA A 66 11.02 -12.66 -26.80
CA ALA A 66 10.94 -13.86 -27.63
C ALA A 66 10.04 -14.95 -27.01
N ALA A 67 9.98 -15.03 -25.68
CA ALA A 67 9.05 -15.86 -24.94
C ALA A 67 7.63 -15.28 -24.83
N GLY A 68 7.33 -14.16 -25.49
CA GLY A 68 6.01 -13.51 -25.46
C GLY A 68 5.73 -12.67 -24.22
N VAL A 69 6.77 -12.37 -23.42
CA VAL A 69 6.72 -11.58 -22.18
C VAL A 69 7.47 -10.26 -22.35
N PRO A 70 6.93 -9.29 -23.09
CA PRO A 70 7.60 -8.01 -23.26
C PRO A 70 7.57 -7.21 -21.95
N ILE A 71 8.66 -6.48 -21.69
CA ILE A 71 8.73 -5.45 -20.65
C ILE A 71 8.31 -4.13 -21.28
N GLN A 72 7.57 -3.30 -20.53
CA GLN A 72 7.10 -2.00 -21.03
C GLN A 72 8.24 -1.08 -21.47
N ASP A 73 7.96 -0.29 -22.49
CA ASP A 73 8.89 0.68 -23.05
C ASP A 73 9.17 1.78 -22.01
N GLY A 74 10.45 2.04 -21.74
CA GLY A 74 10.86 3.02 -20.73
C GLY A 74 10.81 2.54 -19.28
N ALA A 75 10.44 1.27 -19.02
CA ALA A 75 10.68 0.67 -17.72
C ALA A 75 12.19 0.59 -17.45
N ASP A 76 12.62 1.09 -16.31
CA ASP A 76 14.01 0.97 -15.84
C ASP A 76 14.33 -0.48 -15.41
N ASP A 77 15.59 -0.78 -15.10
CA ASP A 77 16.02 -2.09 -14.59
C ASP A 77 16.83 -2.00 -13.30
N VAL A 78 17.10 -3.13 -12.62
CA VAL A 78 17.93 -3.15 -11.40
C VAL A 78 19.41 -3.13 -11.76
N ALA A 79 19.83 -4.01 -12.68
CA ALA A 79 21.22 -4.32 -12.98
C ALA A 79 22.03 -3.12 -13.47
N SER A 80 21.41 -2.22 -14.24
CA SER A 80 22.06 -1.00 -14.73
C SER A 80 22.33 0.07 -13.65
N HIS A 81 21.74 -0.08 -12.47
CA HIS A 81 21.80 0.88 -11.37
C HIS A 81 22.35 0.31 -10.06
N LEU A 82 22.73 -0.96 -10.05
CA LEU A 82 23.46 -1.56 -8.92
C LEU A 82 24.69 -0.70 -8.63
N LEU A 83 24.92 -0.38 -7.37
CA LEU A 83 26.19 0.23 -6.97
C LEU A 83 27.33 -0.77 -7.19
N GLY A 84 27.02 -2.05 -6.99
CA GLY A 84 27.88 -3.16 -7.32
C GLY A 84 29.26 -3.10 -6.67
N PRO A 85 30.10 -4.09 -6.93
CA PRO A 85 31.45 -4.16 -6.38
C PRO A 85 32.42 -3.08 -6.90
N ALA A 86 31.98 -2.26 -7.88
CA ALA A 86 32.82 -1.35 -8.67
C ALA A 86 32.80 0.10 -8.19
N ASP A 87 32.03 0.45 -7.15
CA ASP A 87 32.11 1.77 -6.53
C ASP A 87 33.50 1.93 -5.87
N PRO A 88 34.37 2.88 -6.29
CA PRO A 88 35.68 3.08 -5.68
C PRO A 88 35.60 3.48 -4.20
N ALA A 89 34.43 3.90 -3.70
CA ALA A 89 34.18 4.10 -2.27
C ALA A 89 33.80 2.81 -1.51
N ARG A 90 33.63 1.68 -2.22
CA ARG A 90 33.31 0.34 -1.69
C ARG A 90 33.97 -0.75 -2.52
N ALA A 91 35.14 -1.21 -2.06
CA ALA A 91 35.76 -2.37 -2.67
C ALA A 91 34.79 -3.56 -2.74
N VAL A 92 34.86 -4.26 -3.87
CA VAL A 92 34.16 -5.47 -4.36
C VAL A 92 33.65 -6.47 -3.31
N ALA A 93 34.20 -6.46 -2.10
CA ALA A 93 33.81 -7.34 -1.00
C ALA A 93 32.54 -6.93 -0.20
N THR A 94 31.88 -5.79 -0.50
CA THR A 94 30.74 -5.29 0.34
C THR A 94 29.54 -4.70 -0.39
N ALA A 95 29.45 -4.80 -1.73
CA ALA A 95 28.27 -4.34 -2.43
C ALA A 95 27.08 -5.22 -2.07
N ARG A 96 26.11 -4.68 -1.32
CA ARG A 96 24.85 -5.37 -1.07
C ARG A 96 23.78 -4.30 -1.12
N ASP A 97 23.09 -4.23 -2.24
CA ASP A 97 21.93 -3.36 -2.45
C ASP A 97 20.67 -4.08 -1.95
N LEU A 98 19.53 -3.40 -1.94
CA LEU A 98 18.25 -3.97 -1.50
C LEU A 98 17.22 -3.91 -2.62
N VAL A 99 16.81 -5.07 -3.14
CA VAL A 99 15.71 -5.22 -4.10
C VAL A 99 14.44 -5.58 -3.35
N THR A 100 13.35 -4.87 -3.62
CA THR A 100 12.04 -5.15 -3.00
C THR A 100 11.00 -5.37 -4.08
N LEU A 101 10.24 -6.45 -3.90
CA LEU A 101 9.15 -6.89 -4.76
C LEU A 101 7.83 -6.80 -4.00
N PRO A 102 6.68 -6.72 -4.70
CA PRO A 102 5.40 -6.52 -4.06
C PRO A 102 4.93 -7.72 -3.22
N GLU A 103 3.88 -7.47 -2.45
CA GLU A 103 3.08 -8.50 -1.82
C GLU A 103 2.39 -9.37 -2.87
N ASP A 104 2.07 -10.62 -2.51
CA ASP A 104 1.28 -11.57 -3.30
C ASP A 104 1.80 -11.85 -4.72
N LEU A 105 2.98 -11.35 -5.09
CA LEU A 105 3.60 -11.63 -6.38
C LEU A 105 3.74 -13.15 -6.60
N GLY A 106 4.10 -13.89 -5.55
CA GLY A 106 4.15 -15.34 -5.59
C GLY A 106 2.80 -16.03 -5.72
N LEU A 107 1.67 -15.41 -5.33
CA LEU A 107 0.33 -15.98 -5.53
C LEU A 107 0.03 -16.23 -7.01
N LEU A 108 0.56 -15.38 -7.89
CA LEU A 108 0.36 -15.48 -9.33
C LEU A 108 0.92 -16.78 -9.92
N ALA A 109 1.87 -17.43 -9.24
CA ALA A 109 2.37 -18.74 -9.64
C ALA A 109 1.29 -19.83 -9.64
N ALA A 110 0.20 -19.67 -8.87
CA ALA A 110 -0.92 -20.62 -8.88
C ALA A 110 -1.52 -20.80 -10.29
N PHE A 111 -1.42 -19.77 -11.12
CA PHE A 111 -1.94 -19.78 -12.47
C PHE A 111 -0.98 -20.35 -13.49
N THR A 112 0.21 -20.81 -13.12
CA THR A 112 1.22 -21.29 -14.09
C THR A 112 1.09 -22.78 -14.38
N GLY A 113 1.70 -23.21 -15.48
CA GLY A 113 1.79 -24.61 -15.88
C GLY A 113 0.46 -25.19 -16.36
N VAL A 114 0.44 -26.51 -16.58
CA VAL A 114 -0.74 -27.21 -17.12
C VAL A 114 -1.89 -27.22 -16.12
N ARG A 115 -1.60 -27.28 -14.81
CA ARG A 115 -2.63 -27.22 -13.75
C ARG A 115 -3.30 -25.84 -13.68
N GLY A 116 -2.63 -24.78 -14.14
CA GLY A 116 -3.18 -23.42 -14.15
C GLY A 116 -4.08 -23.10 -15.36
N VAL A 117 -4.08 -23.90 -16.43
CA VAL A 117 -4.72 -23.56 -17.72
C VAL A 117 -6.22 -23.25 -17.57
N THR A 118 -6.96 -24.11 -16.87
CA THR A 118 -8.40 -23.93 -16.64
C THR A 118 -8.67 -22.66 -15.84
N ALA A 119 -7.86 -22.39 -14.83
CA ALA A 119 -7.97 -21.19 -13.98
C ALA A 119 -7.69 -19.91 -14.77
N ARG A 120 -6.63 -19.90 -15.62
CA ARG A 120 -6.31 -18.76 -16.50
C ARG A 120 -7.40 -18.43 -17.51
N SER A 121 -8.21 -19.42 -17.89
CA SER A 121 -9.29 -19.25 -18.86
C SER A 121 -10.58 -18.70 -18.25
N ALA A 122 -10.63 -18.55 -16.91
CA ALA A 122 -11.79 -18.00 -16.21
C ALA A 122 -11.92 -16.49 -16.43
N THR A 123 -13.16 -15.99 -16.28
CA THR A 123 -13.47 -14.55 -16.39
C THR A 123 -13.51 -13.84 -15.04
N ASP A 124 -13.58 -14.58 -13.94
CA ASP A 124 -13.68 -14.10 -12.56
C ASP A 124 -12.87 -14.99 -11.62
N ILE A 125 -12.47 -14.45 -10.48
CA ILE A 125 -11.62 -15.15 -9.51
C ILE A 125 -12.31 -16.40 -8.92
N ALA A 126 -13.63 -16.40 -8.74
CA ALA A 126 -14.33 -17.53 -8.14
C ALA A 126 -14.29 -18.77 -9.05
N THR A 127 -14.58 -18.57 -10.34
CA THR A 127 -14.46 -19.61 -11.36
C THR A 127 -13.01 -20.08 -11.52
N SER A 128 -12.05 -19.15 -11.40
CA SER A 128 -10.62 -19.45 -11.44
C SER A 128 -10.19 -20.40 -10.31
N ILE A 129 -10.63 -20.13 -9.07
CA ILE A 129 -10.39 -20.98 -7.89
C ILE A 129 -10.98 -22.38 -8.09
N VAL A 130 -12.19 -22.50 -8.64
CA VAL A 130 -12.81 -23.79 -8.97
C VAL A 130 -11.97 -24.57 -9.97
N GLY A 131 -11.42 -23.89 -10.99
CA GLY A 131 -10.48 -24.48 -11.94
C GLY A 131 -9.24 -25.06 -11.27
N LEU A 132 -8.62 -24.32 -10.35
CA LEU A 132 -7.47 -24.80 -9.59
C LEU A 132 -7.81 -25.97 -8.66
N LEU A 133 -8.96 -25.94 -7.99
CA LEU A 133 -9.41 -27.04 -7.14
C LEU A 133 -9.49 -28.36 -7.91
N ALA A 134 -9.98 -28.32 -9.15
CA ALA A 134 -10.08 -29.50 -9.99
C ALA A 134 -8.70 -30.06 -10.39
N THR A 135 -7.74 -29.20 -10.74
CA THR A 135 -6.43 -29.63 -11.24
C THR A 135 -5.44 -30.02 -10.14
N TYR A 136 -5.67 -29.58 -8.90
CA TYR A 136 -4.87 -29.93 -7.73
C TYR A 136 -5.52 -30.98 -6.81
N ALA A 137 -6.57 -31.67 -7.27
CA ALA A 137 -7.28 -32.65 -6.46
C ALA A 137 -6.38 -33.76 -5.85
N PRO A 138 -5.38 -34.34 -6.57
CA PRO A 138 -4.47 -35.33 -5.97
C PRO A 138 -3.64 -34.75 -4.82
N GLN A 139 -3.12 -33.53 -4.96
CA GLN A 139 -2.32 -32.84 -3.94
C GLN A 139 -3.21 -32.44 -2.76
N ALA A 140 -4.44 -32.02 -3.02
CA ALA A 140 -5.42 -31.74 -1.98
C ALA A 140 -5.72 -33.00 -1.15
N ALA A 141 -5.94 -34.16 -1.79
CA ALA A 141 -6.14 -35.42 -1.09
C ALA A 141 -4.92 -35.81 -0.24
N TYR A 142 -3.71 -35.62 -0.77
CA TYR A 142 -2.46 -35.84 -0.04
C TYR A 142 -2.40 -35.02 1.25
N TYR A 143 -2.59 -33.70 1.15
CA TYR A 143 -2.51 -32.83 2.31
C TYR A 143 -3.71 -32.95 3.25
N GLN A 144 -4.88 -33.32 2.75
CA GLN A 144 -6.03 -33.61 3.62
C GLN A 144 -5.77 -34.84 4.51
N SER A 145 -5.09 -35.86 3.99
CA SER A 145 -4.69 -37.04 4.77
C SER A 145 -3.63 -36.70 5.83
N ARG A 146 -2.67 -35.83 5.47
CA ARG A 146 -1.59 -35.39 6.36
C ARG A 146 -2.06 -34.41 7.42
N PHE A 147 -3.00 -33.55 7.07
CA PHE A 147 -3.53 -32.49 7.92
C PHE A 147 -5.07 -32.58 8.00
N PRO A 148 -5.61 -33.46 8.86
CA PRO A 148 -7.06 -33.64 8.99
C PRO A 148 -7.82 -32.35 9.34
N ALA A 149 -7.16 -31.37 9.98
CA ALA A 149 -7.74 -30.05 10.29
C ALA A 149 -8.08 -29.20 9.04
N LEU A 150 -7.59 -29.58 7.86
CA LEU A 150 -7.99 -28.99 6.58
C LEU A 150 -9.32 -29.57 6.08
N ALA A 151 -9.76 -30.71 6.60
CA ALA A 151 -11.08 -31.26 6.32
C ALA A 151 -12.17 -30.41 7.01
N GLY A 152 -13.31 -30.20 6.34
CA GLY A 152 -14.44 -29.46 6.89
C GLY A 152 -14.37 -27.94 6.78
N ARG A 153 -13.42 -27.40 5.99
CA ARG A 153 -13.40 -25.98 5.64
C ARG A 153 -14.59 -25.61 4.74
N PRO A 154 -15.13 -24.38 4.85
CA PRO A 154 -16.21 -23.91 3.98
C PRO A 154 -15.82 -24.01 2.50
N PHE A 155 -16.80 -24.27 1.63
CA PHE A 155 -16.57 -24.23 0.19
C PHE A 155 -16.49 -22.78 -0.32
N PRO A 156 -15.56 -22.46 -1.25
CA PRO A 156 -14.47 -23.31 -1.74
C PRO A 156 -13.38 -23.54 -0.68
N PRO A 157 -12.80 -24.77 -0.55
CA PRO A 157 -11.78 -25.09 0.45
C PRO A 157 -10.41 -24.50 0.08
N THR A 158 -10.33 -23.19 -0.03
CA THR A 158 -9.18 -22.42 -0.51
C THR A 158 -7.93 -22.59 0.34
N ARG A 159 -8.08 -22.79 1.66
CA ARG A 159 -6.94 -23.13 2.52
C ARG A 159 -6.27 -24.44 2.10
N LEU A 160 -7.07 -25.48 1.83
CA LEU A 160 -6.55 -26.76 1.34
C LEU A 160 -5.88 -26.60 -0.03
N LEU A 161 -6.50 -25.82 -0.92
CA LEU A 161 -5.91 -25.49 -2.21
C LEU A 161 -4.56 -24.77 -2.07
N ALA A 162 -4.46 -23.76 -1.20
CA ALA A 162 -3.23 -23.01 -0.97
C ALA A 162 -2.13 -23.92 -0.38
N THR A 163 -2.47 -24.89 0.47
CA THR A 163 -1.51 -25.93 0.91
C THR A 163 -1.12 -26.86 -0.26
N ALA A 164 -2.07 -27.27 -1.10
CA ALA A 164 -1.82 -28.11 -2.27
C ALA A 164 -0.92 -27.46 -3.32
N LEU A 165 -0.93 -26.13 -3.40
CA LEU A 165 -0.11 -25.31 -4.29
C LEU A 165 1.33 -25.09 -3.81
N THR A 166 1.71 -25.62 -2.64
CA THR A 166 3.05 -25.46 -2.04
C THR A 166 4.19 -25.69 -3.03
N ASP A 167 4.19 -26.81 -3.76
CA ASP A 167 5.24 -27.09 -4.74
C ASP A 167 5.30 -26.04 -5.85
N THR A 168 4.15 -25.68 -6.42
CA THR A 168 4.05 -24.66 -7.47
C THR A 168 4.56 -23.31 -6.98
N PHE A 169 4.13 -22.86 -5.79
CA PHE A 169 4.55 -21.58 -5.23
C PHE A 169 6.06 -21.54 -4.98
N ALA A 170 6.63 -22.58 -4.36
CA ALA A 170 8.07 -22.61 -4.12
C ALA A 170 8.87 -22.70 -5.42
N HIS A 171 8.51 -23.63 -6.29
CA HIS A 171 9.26 -23.91 -7.52
C HIS A 171 9.23 -22.76 -8.52
N VAL A 172 8.09 -22.06 -8.62
CA VAL A 172 7.92 -20.97 -9.59
C VAL A 172 8.33 -19.63 -8.98
N ALA A 173 7.89 -19.31 -7.76
CA ALA A 173 8.13 -18.01 -7.15
C ALA A 173 9.39 -17.99 -6.29
N VAL A 174 9.48 -18.85 -5.27
CA VAL A 174 10.59 -18.81 -4.29
C VAL A 174 11.94 -19.08 -4.96
N GLU A 175 12.04 -20.08 -5.84
CA GLU A 175 13.27 -20.33 -6.60
C GLU A 175 13.64 -19.15 -7.52
N THR A 176 12.66 -18.49 -8.14
CA THR A 176 12.91 -17.31 -8.97
C THR A 176 13.40 -16.13 -8.12
N PHE A 177 12.84 -15.94 -6.92
CA PHE A 177 13.28 -14.89 -5.99
C PHE A 177 14.70 -15.15 -5.47
N ALA A 178 15.03 -16.39 -5.13
CA ALA A 178 16.38 -16.81 -4.76
C ALA A 178 17.38 -16.56 -5.90
N GLU A 179 17.03 -16.94 -7.13
CA GLU A 179 17.86 -16.68 -8.31
C GLU A 179 18.04 -15.19 -8.59
N LEU A 180 17.00 -14.37 -8.41
CA LEU A 180 17.08 -12.92 -8.59
C LEU A 180 18.05 -12.28 -7.59
N ALA A 181 18.01 -12.72 -6.33
CA ALA A 181 18.92 -12.23 -5.29
C ALA A 181 20.38 -12.58 -5.62
N ASP A 182 20.64 -13.84 -6.02
CA ASP A 182 21.96 -14.35 -6.43
C ASP A 182 22.50 -13.62 -7.67
N ARG A 183 21.72 -13.54 -8.75
CA ARG A 183 22.12 -12.86 -9.99
C ARG A 183 22.38 -11.37 -9.81
N SER A 184 21.66 -10.73 -8.89
CA SER A 184 21.80 -9.29 -8.63
C SER A 184 22.86 -8.97 -7.57
N ASP A 185 23.41 -10.00 -6.89
CA ASP A 185 24.27 -9.85 -5.70
C ASP A 185 23.66 -8.84 -4.70
N ALA A 186 22.37 -9.02 -4.40
CA ALA A 186 21.58 -8.08 -3.61
C ALA A 186 20.68 -8.79 -2.58
N TYR A 187 20.44 -8.13 -1.45
CA TYR A 187 19.37 -8.57 -0.55
C TYR A 187 18.04 -8.39 -1.27
N LEU A 188 17.12 -9.34 -1.09
CA LEU A 188 15.84 -9.31 -1.77
C LEU A 188 14.69 -9.55 -0.78
N VAL A 189 13.63 -8.74 -0.89
CA VAL A 189 12.36 -8.94 -0.17
C VAL A 189 11.25 -9.21 -1.18
N ALA A 190 10.50 -10.30 -1.03
CA ALA A 190 9.41 -10.66 -1.96
C ALA A 190 8.23 -11.34 -1.26
N GLY A 191 7.00 -11.05 -1.70
CA GLY A 191 5.77 -11.62 -1.15
C GLY A 191 5.36 -12.96 -1.78
N VAL A 192 4.85 -13.88 -0.96
CA VAL A 192 4.22 -15.15 -1.38
C VAL A 192 3.11 -15.59 -0.42
N ASN A 193 2.11 -16.29 -0.96
CA ASN A 193 0.97 -16.83 -0.21
C ASN A 193 1.03 -18.36 -0.25
N MET A 194 1.66 -18.96 0.75
CA MET A 194 2.02 -20.38 0.75
C MET A 194 2.03 -20.93 2.17
N ALA A 195 2.03 -22.26 2.33
CA ALA A 195 2.30 -22.91 3.62
C ALA A 195 3.46 -22.22 4.36
N ARG A 196 3.23 -21.86 5.64
CA ARG A 196 4.20 -21.14 6.47
C ARG A 196 5.57 -21.80 6.46
N ASP A 197 5.56 -23.12 6.64
CA ASP A 197 6.74 -23.95 6.66
C ASP A 197 6.64 -25.06 5.61
N TRP A 198 7.78 -25.33 4.97
CA TRP A 198 7.93 -26.34 3.95
C TRP A 198 9.29 -27.03 4.09
N ARG A 199 9.48 -28.10 3.33
CA ARG A 199 10.76 -28.79 3.16
C ARG A 199 10.90 -29.31 1.73
N ILE A 200 12.13 -29.57 1.31
CA ILE A 200 12.39 -30.29 0.05
C ILE A 200 12.39 -31.79 0.32
N VAL A 201 11.60 -32.52 -0.47
CA VAL A 201 11.70 -33.98 -0.63
C VAL A 201 12.36 -34.29 -1.97
N CYS A 202 13.23 -35.30 -2.03
CA CYS A 202 13.94 -35.69 -3.25
C CYS A 202 13.77 -37.18 -3.57
N VAL A 203 14.06 -37.56 -4.81
CA VAL A 203 14.06 -38.97 -5.23
C VAL A 203 15.24 -39.72 -4.60
N ASP A 204 16.42 -39.13 -4.63
CA ASP A 204 17.66 -39.73 -4.15
C ASP A 204 18.64 -38.60 -3.76
N ARG A 205 19.15 -38.62 -2.52
CA ARG A 205 20.10 -37.61 -2.01
C ARG A 205 21.45 -37.71 -2.70
N ALA A 206 21.83 -38.86 -3.23
CA ALA A 206 23.10 -39.04 -3.92
C ALA A 206 23.15 -38.32 -5.28
N THR A 207 21.99 -38.19 -5.94
CA THR A 207 21.84 -37.52 -7.24
C THR A 207 21.12 -36.17 -7.15
N TYR A 208 20.77 -35.74 -5.93
CA TYR A 208 20.07 -34.48 -5.68
C TYR A 208 20.95 -33.26 -6.01
N VAL A 209 20.42 -32.39 -6.86
CA VAL A 209 20.99 -31.07 -7.15
C VAL A 209 20.10 -30.01 -6.48
N PRO A 210 20.65 -29.21 -5.54
CA PRO A 210 19.87 -28.17 -4.89
C PRO A 210 19.31 -27.12 -5.87
N PRO A 211 18.09 -26.60 -5.63
CA PRO A 211 17.56 -25.45 -6.35
C PRO A 211 18.34 -24.16 -6.01
N PRO A 212 18.08 -23.04 -6.70
CA PRO A 212 18.53 -21.72 -6.28
C PRO A 212 18.26 -21.48 -4.78
N GLY A 213 19.24 -20.93 -4.07
CA GLY A 213 19.23 -20.79 -2.60
C GLY A 213 19.78 -22.00 -1.84
N GLY A 214 20.06 -23.12 -2.51
CA GLY A 214 20.87 -24.22 -1.97
C GLY A 214 20.24 -25.01 -0.83
N GLU A 215 18.91 -25.00 -0.70
CA GLU A 215 18.23 -25.80 0.34
C GLU A 215 18.54 -27.30 0.16
N PRO A 216 18.90 -28.03 1.23
CA PRO A 216 19.20 -29.46 1.13
C PRO A 216 17.92 -30.30 1.05
N CYS A 217 18.04 -31.50 0.48
CA CYS A 217 16.98 -32.50 0.54
C CYS A 217 16.76 -32.99 1.97
N ALA A 218 15.62 -32.65 2.56
CA ALA A 218 15.27 -33.03 3.93
C ALA A 218 14.89 -34.51 4.04
N GLN A 219 14.27 -35.09 3.01
CA GLN A 219 13.80 -36.48 3.02
C GLN A 219 13.82 -37.08 1.60
N GLU A 220 14.27 -38.33 1.48
CA GLU A 220 14.08 -39.13 0.26
C GLU A 220 12.67 -39.71 0.25
N ASP A 221 11.87 -39.30 -0.73
CA ASP A 221 10.50 -39.78 -0.94
C ASP A 221 10.13 -39.65 -2.43
N PRO A 222 10.51 -40.64 -3.27
CA PRO A 222 10.20 -40.62 -4.70
C PRO A 222 8.70 -40.54 -5.00
N ALA A 223 7.84 -41.10 -4.13
CA ALA A 223 6.40 -41.09 -4.31
C ALA A 223 5.83 -39.69 -4.07
N ALA A 224 6.26 -39.00 -3.00
CA ALA A 224 5.89 -37.61 -2.76
C ALA A 224 6.39 -36.69 -3.88
N VAL A 225 7.62 -36.87 -4.38
CA VAL A 225 8.13 -36.11 -5.54
C VAL A 225 7.23 -36.30 -6.75
N ALA A 226 6.92 -37.55 -7.12
CA ALA A 226 6.09 -37.84 -8.28
C ALA A 226 4.66 -37.26 -8.17
N LEU A 227 4.12 -37.20 -6.95
CA LEU A 227 2.78 -36.67 -6.68
C LEU A 227 2.73 -35.14 -6.66
N LEU A 228 3.68 -34.50 -6.00
CA LEU A 228 3.63 -33.06 -5.72
C LEU A 228 4.12 -32.23 -6.90
N ARG A 229 5.17 -32.69 -7.59
CA ARG A 229 5.81 -31.92 -8.68
C ARG A 229 4.82 -31.56 -9.79
N ALA A 230 5.16 -30.52 -10.54
CA ALA A 230 4.46 -30.18 -11.77
C ALA A 230 4.54 -31.36 -12.77
N PRO A 231 3.41 -31.81 -13.34
CA PRO A 231 3.38 -33.01 -14.18
C PRO A 231 4.17 -32.88 -15.50
N GLU A 232 4.39 -31.65 -15.97
CA GLU A 232 5.21 -31.33 -17.14
C GLU A 232 6.73 -31.33 -16.84
N ASP A 233 7.14 -31.25 -15.57
CA ASP A 233 8.54 -31.21 -15.16
C ASP A 233 9.04 -32.59 -14.71
N LEU A 234 9.09 -33.52 -15.66
CA LEU A 234 9.48 -34.91 -15.38
C LEU A 234 10.96 -35.07 -15.01
N THR A 235 11.78 -34.10 -15.40
CA THR A 235 13.23 -34.09 -15.16
C THR A 235 13.58 -33.66 -13.74
N ARG A 236 12.71 -32.92 -13.05
CA ARG A 236 12.97 -32.51 -11.67
C ARG A 236 12.84 -33.68 -10.70
N THR A 237 13.90 -33.90 -9.93
CA THR A 237 14.07 -35.00 -8.96
C THR A 237 13.72 -34.62 -7.53
N TYR A 238 13.03 -33.49 -7.31
CA TYR A 238 12.62 -33.01 -6.00
C TYR A 238 11.27 -32.28 -6.05
N ALA A 239 10.63 -32.12 -4.89
CA ALA A 239 9.42 -31.32 -4.73
C ALA A 239 9.43 -30.59 -3.39
N TYR A 240 8.69 -29.48 -3.31
CA TYR A 240 8.44 -28.81 -2.04
C TYR A 240 7.17 -29.35 -1.39
N GLU A 241 7.32 -29.76 -0.13
CA GLU A 241 6.25 -30.34 0.67
C GLU A 241 5.94 -29.43 1.86
N ALA A 242 4.65 -29.12 2.05
CA ALA A 242 4.20 -28.35 3.22
C ALA A 242 4.37 -29.18 4.49
N THR A 243 4.98 -28.58 5.51
CA THR A 243 5.12 -29.18 6.83
C THR A 243 4.09 -28.67 7.83
N THR A 244 3.33 -27.65 7.45
CA THR A 244 2.25 -27.05 8.24
C THR A 244 0.95 -26.92 7.43
N PRO A 245 -0.23 -26.95 8.08
CA PRO A 245 -1.53 -26.76 7.42
C PRO A 245 -1.92 -25.28 7.27
N GLU A 246 -0.98 -24.36 7.47
CA GLU A 246 -1.23 -22.94 7.61
C GLU A 246 -0.61 -22.19 6.43
N PRO A 247 -1.32 -22.06 5.30
CA PRO A 247 -0.92 -21.10 4.29
C PRO A 247 -1.07 -19.69 4.84
N VAL A 248 -0.04 -18.88 4.65
CA VAL A 248 0.07 -17.52 5.16
C VAL A 248 0.42 -16.57 4.03
N ASN A 249 0.11 -15.28 4.20
CA ASN A 249 0.75 -14.23 3.43
C ASN A 249 2.05 -13.82 4.14
N MET A 250 3.18 -13.87 3.45
CA MET A 250 4.47 -13.53 4.03
C MET A 250 5.40 -12.87 3.04
N ALA A 251 6.27 -12.02 3.57
CA ALA A 251 7.44 -11.53 2.85
C ALA A 251 8.66 -12.38 3.21
N LEU A 252 9.33 -12.89 2.18
CA LEU A 252 10.57 -13.64 2.28
C LEU A 252 11.75 -12.68 2.13
N VAL A 253 12.79 -12.84 2.95
CA VAL A 253 14.02 -12.06 2.88
C VAL A 253 15.17 -12.99 2.49
N PHE A 254 15.80 -12.71 1.35
CA PHE A 254 16.93 -13.47 0.83
C PHE A 254 18.23 -12.68 1.00
N ASP A 255 19.32 -13.39 1.26
CA ASP A 255 20.67 -12.84 1.14
C ASP A 255 21.15 -12.79 -0.32
N PRO A 256 22.27 -12.11 -0.61
CA PRO A 256 22.83 -12.03 -1.96
C PRO A 256 23.29 -13.35 -2.58
N ASP A 257 23.36 -14.46 -1.84
CA ASP A 257 23.63 -15.79 -2.40
C ASP A 257 22.33 -16.55 -2.71
N GLY A 258 21.19 -15.85 -2.65
CA GLY A 258 19.85 -16.43 -2.84
C GLY A 258 19.33 -17.24 -1.66
N ARG A 259 19.99 -17.24 -0.49
CA ARG A 259 19.53 -18.02 0.67
C ARG A 259 18.43 -17.30 1.40
N LEU A 260 17.36 -18.01 1.74
CA LEU A 260 16.26 -17.49 2.56
C LEU A 260 16.70 -17.33 4.02
N ILE A 261 16.80 -16.09 4.51
CA ILE A 261 17.28 -15.77 5.87
C ILE A 261 16.17 -15.35 6.84
N SER A 262 14.99 -14.97 6.34
CA SER A 262 13.85 -14.61 7.19
C SER A 262 12.51 -14.76 6.47
N ARG A 263 11.46 -15.09 7.23
CA ARG A 263 10.05 -15.10 6.82
C ARG A 263 9.28 -14.12 7.71
N GLN A 264 8.70 -13.07 7.14
CA GLN A 264 7.89 -12.07 7.85
C GLN A 264 6.42 -12.33 7.52
N VAL A 265 5.69 -12.94 8.45
CA VAL A 265 4.30 -13.37 8.24
C VAL A 265 3.34 -12.22 8.57
N LYS A 266 2.47 -11.87 7.61
CA LYS A 266 1.46 -10.81 7.74
C LYS A 266 0.57 -11.06 8.95
N ALA A 267 0.43 -10.06 9.81
CA ALA A 267 -0.33 -10.20 11.05
C ALA A 267 -1.81 -9.82 10.86
N TYR A 268 -2.06 -8.77 10.10
CA TYR A 268 -3.40 -8.23 9.89
C TYR A 268 -3.91 -8.55 8.48
N LEU A 269 -4.76 -9.57 8.39
CA LEU A 269 -5.41 -9.98 7.14
C LEU A 269 -6.48 -8.99 6.69
N THR A 270 -6.58 -8.79 5.39
CA THR A 270 -7.65 -8.06 4.69
C THR A 270 -8.86 -8.97 4.47
N PRO A 271 -10.06 -8.43 4.12
CA PRO A 271 -11.23 -9.26 3.85
C PRO A 271 -11.04 -10.37 2.81
N VAL A 272 -10.22 -10.15 1.76
CA VAL A 272 -9.92 -11.16 0.72
C VAL A 272 -9.04 -12.31 1.25
N GLU A 273 -8.34 -12.10 2.37
CA GLU A 273 -7.47 -13.12 2.96
C GLU A 273 -8.18 -13.97 4.02
N LEU A 274 -9.37 -13.56 4.47
CA LEU A 274 -10.14 -14.24 5.51
C LEU A 274 -10.92 -15.46 4.99
N PRO A 275 -11.44 -16.32 5.89
CA PRO A 275 -12.29 -17.45 5.49
C PRO A 275 -13.48 -17.01 4.61
N GLY A 276 -13.73 -17.73 3.52
CA GLY A 276 -14.70 -17.38 2.49
C GLY A 276 -14.08 -16.76 1.23
N SER A 277 -12.77 -16.42 1.27
CA SER A 277 -11.96 -16.10 0.10
C SER A 277 -10.64 -16.88 0.16
N LEU A 278 -9.45 -16.28 0.28
CA LEU A 278 -8.18 -17.04 0.29
C LEU A 278 -7.99 -17.94 1.52
N ASP A 279 -8.70 -17.68 2.63
CA ASP A 279 -8.63 -18.42 3.90
C ASP A 279 -7.18 -18.65 4.40
N LEU A 280 -6.39 -17.57 4.46
CA LEU A 280 -5.02 -17.59 4.97
C LEU A 280 -4.99 -17.56 6.51
N ALA A 281 -3.89 -18.02 7.10
CA ALA A 281 -3.62 -17.90 8.53
C ALA A 281 -2.83 -16.62 8.83
N PRO A 282 -3.21 -15.84 9.85
CA PRO A 282 -2.42 -14.69 10.29
C PRO A 282 -1.16 -15.12 11.04
N GLY A 283 -0.13 -14.29 10.97
CA GLY A 283 0.99 -14.31 11.92
C GLY A 283 0.63 -13.58 13.22
N PRO A 284 1.34 -13.85 14.32
CA PRO A 284 1.22 -13.00 15.51
C PRO A 284 1.88 -11.65 15.25
N VAL A 285 1.31 -10.55 15.80
CA VAL A 285 1.94 -9.21 15.78
C VAL A 285 3.37 -9.24 16.36
N SER A 286 3.62 -10.12 17.35
CA SER A 286 4.94 -10.33 17.91
C SER A 286 5.93 -11.05 16.99
N GLY A 287 5.47 -11.59 15.86
CA GLY A 287 6.31 -12.26 14.86
C GLY A 287 7.01 -11.26 13.92
N LEU A 288 6.42 -10.10 13.67
CA LEU A 288 7.02 -9.04 12.87
C LEU A 288 8.14 -8.36 13.68
N ARG A 289 9.37 -8.47 13.19
CA ARG A 289 10.61 -8.07 13.89
C ARG A 289 11.63 -7.51 12.92
N ALA A 290 12.53 -6.67 13.42
CA ALA A 290 13.64 -6.18 12.63
C ALA A 290 14.54 -7.34 12.16
N VAL A 291 14.83 -7.40 10.87
CA VAL A 291 15.82 -8.30 10.27
C VAL A 291 17.14 -7.53 10.11
N ALA A 292 18.16 -7.91 10.87
CA ALA A 292 19.46 -7.25 10.82
C ALA A 292 20.24 -7.70 9.58
N THR A 293 20.60 -6.75 8.72
CA THR A 293 21.37 -7.01 7.51
C THR A 293 22.44 -5.92 7.31
N PRO A 294 23.46 -6.15 6.47
CA PRO A 294 24.38 -5.11 5.99
C PRO A 294 23.69 -3.93 5.28
N VAL A 295 22.47 -4.12 4.76
CA VAL A 295 21.63 -3.07 4.16
C VAL A 295 20.73 -2.35 5.15
N GLY A 296 21.02 -2.48 6.44
CA GLY A 296 20.29 -1.86 7.54
C GLY A 296 19.38 -2.84 8.28
N ARG A 297 18.78 -2.37 9.37
CA ARG A 297 17.70 -3.08 10.06
C ARG A 297 16.41 -2.95 9.25
N LEU A 298 16.03 -4.02 8.57
CA LEU A 298 14.82 -4.07 7.75
C LEU A 298 13.61 -4.36 8.65
N GLY A 299 12.53 -3.61 8.46
CA GLY A 299 11.20 -3.97 8.98
C GLY A 299 10.26 -4.16 7.82
N VAL A 300 9.49 -5.25 7.81
CA VAL A 300 8.53 -5.52 6.73
C VAL A 300 7.12 -5.38 7.27
N VAL A 301 6.32 -4.56 6.59
CA VAL A 301 4.89 -4.38 6.84
C VAL A 301 4.12 -4.74 5.58
N THR A 302 3.65 -5.97 5.50
CA THR A 302 2.94 -6.46 4.31
C THR A 302 1.54 -5.86 4.24
N SER A 303 1.34 -4.96 3.27
CA SER A 303 0.09 -4.21 3.07
C SER A 303 -0.55 -3.72 4.36
N LYS A 304 -1.72 -4.25 4.74
CA LYS A 304 -2.54 -3.81 5.88
C LYS A 304 -1.76 -3.62 7.19
N ASP A 305 -0.68 -4.37 7.42
CA ASP A 305 0.21 -4.18 8.58
C ASP A 305 0.78 -2.75 8.68
N ALA A 306 0.96 -2.05 7.55
CA ALA A 306 1.47 -0.67 7.48
C ALA A 306 0.50 0.37 8.06
N TRP A 307 -0.76 0.01 8.33
CA TRP A 307 -1.72 0.88 9.02
C TRP A 307 -1.90 0.53 10.49
N MET A 308 -1.18 -0.48 11.01
CA MET A 308 -1.42 -1.07 12.33
C MET A 308 -0.42 -0.49 13.34
N PRO A 309 -0.84 0.39 14.27
CA PRO A 309 0.09 1.14 15.11
C PRO A 309 0.90 0.26 16.07
N ASP A 310 0.37 -0.88 16.49
CA ASP A 310 1.05 -1.85 17.35
C ASP A 310 2.20 -2.56 16.60
N VAL A 311 2.02 -2.86 15.31
CA VAL A 311 3.10 -3.35 14.43
C VAL A 311 4.18 -2.28 14.28
N THR A 312 3.81 -1.09 13.82
CA THR A 312 4.81 -0.07 13.45
C THR A 312 5.53 0.50 14.67
N ALA A 313 4.86 0.63 15.82
CA ALA A 313 5.52 0.99 17.08
C ALA A 313 6.49 -0.10 17.55
N LYS A 314 6.18 -1.38 17.33
CA LYS A 314 7.08 -2.47 17.70
C LYS A 314 8.32 -2.53 16.80
N LEU A 315 8.15 -2.24 15.50
CA LEU A 315 9.27 -2.12 14.57
C LEU A 315 10.16 -0.91 14.91
N ASP A 316 9.59 0.22 15.35
CA ASP A 316 10.37 1.36 15.86
C ASP A 316 11.13 1.00 17.15
N GLN A 317 10.52 0.25 18.07
CA GLN A 317 11.21 -0.29 19.26
C GLN A 317 12.38 -1.20 18.88
N ASP A 318 12.23 -1.99 17.82
CA ASP A 318 13.28 -2.81 17.24
C ASP A 318 14.27 -2.01 16.38
N ARG A 319 14.17 -0.67 16.38
CA ARG A 319 15.12 0.23 15.71
C ARG A 319 15.23 -0.07 14.22
N VAL A 320 14.11 -0.41 13.57
CA VAL A 320 14.02 -0.52 12.12
C VAL A 320 14.44 0.81 11.48
N GLU A 321 15.31 0.72 10.47
CA GLU A 321 15.84 1.86 9.73
C GLU A 321 15.21 1.96 8.34
N VAL A 322 15.01 0.82 7.69
CA VAL A 322 14.40 0.69 6.35
C VAL A 322 13.10 -0.09 6.50
N LEU A 323 11.98 0.60 6.31
CA LEU A 323 10.67 0.00 6.25
C LEU A 323 10.40 -0.43 4.81
N VAL A 324 10.15 -1.72 4.60
CA VAL A 324 9.70 -2.26 3.32
C VAL A 324 8.21 -2.54 3.44
N GLN A 325 7.43 -1.99 2.53
CA GLN A 325 5.99 -2.23 2.43
C GLN A 325 5.69 -2.90 1.09
N PRO A 326 5.79 -4.24 0.99
CA PRO A 326 5.28 -4.96 -0.15
C PRO A 326 3.76 -4.76 -0.22
N GLU A 327 3.25 -4.36 -1.38
CA GLU A 327 1.85 -3.96 -1.51
C GLU A 327 1.17 -4.56 -2.75
N PHE A 328 -0.01 -5.15 -2.54
CA PHE A 328 -0.97 -5.48 -3.58
C PHE A 328 -2.37 -5.02 -3.15
N PHE A 329 -2.61 -3.71 -3.24
CA PHE A 329 -3.82 -3.12 -2.71
C PHE A 329 -5.01 -3.23 -3.68
N VAL A 330 -5.63 -4.40 -3.70
CA VAL A 330 -6.80 -4.68 -4.54
C VAL A 330 -8.03 -3.88 -4.10
N GLY A 331 -8.74 -3.32 -5.08
CA GLY A 331 -10.04 -2.69 -4.87
C GLY A 331 -10.00 -1.23 -4.41
N ASP A 332 -8.82 -0.68 -4.17
CA ASP A 332 -8.60 0.76 -3.96
C ASP A 332 -7.90 1.35 -5.19
N THR A 333 -8.68 1.63 -6.24
CA THR A 333 -8.20 2.17 -7.52
C THR A 333 -8.67 3.59 -7.75
N VAL A 334 -7.97 4.31 -8.62
CA VAL A 334 -8.24 5.70 -8.92
C VAL A 334 -9.56 5.84 -9.68
N ARG A 335 -10.55 6.52 -9.09
CA ARG A 335 -11.90 6.66 -9.63
C ARG A 335 -12.48 8.05 -9.36
N ARG A 336 -13.55 8.43 -10.06
CA ARG A 336 -14.21 9.72 -9.86
C ARG A 336 -15.00 9.79 -8.54
N ASP A 337 -15.49 8.64 -8.09
CA ASP A 337 -16.30 8.51 -6.88
C ASP A 337 -15.59 7.67 -5.82
N GLY A 338 -15.91 7.92 -4.56
CA GLY A 338 -15.32 7.23 -3.40
C GLY A 338 -14.13 7.97 -2.79
N PRO A 339 -13.48 7.36 -1.79
CA PRO A 339 -12.19 7.83 -1.29
C PRO A 339 -11.15 7.89 -2.43
N TRP A 340 -10.20 8.80 -2.32
CA TRP A 340 -9.12 8.89 -3.30
C TRP A 340 -8.02 7.90 -2.94
N ALA A 341 -7.87 6.82 -3.70
CA ALA A 341 -6.96 5.71 -3.39
C ALA A 341 -5.52 6.14 -2.97
N PRO A 342 -4.86 7.08 -3.67
CA PRO A 342 -3.56 7.59 -3.23
C PRO A 342 -3.52 8.22 -1.82
N ASP A 343 -4.65 8.71 -1.29
CA ASP A 343 -4.74 9.22 0.09
C ASP A 343 -4.68 8.07 1.11
N THR A 344 -5.21 6.89 0.77
CA THR A 344 -5.14 5.68 1.61
C THR A 344 -3.70 5.20 1.75
N ILE A 345 -2.98 5.05 0.63
CA ILE A 345 -1.56 4.66 0.62
C ILE A 345 -0.70 5.67 1.36
N ARG A 346 -0.95 6.98 1.20
CA ARG A 346 -0.23 8.00 1.96
C ARG A 346 -0.33 7.82 3.49
N ALA A 347 -1.44 7.25 3.99
CA ALA A 347 -1.65 7.02 5.41
C ALA A 347 -0.89 5.81 5.99
N SER A 348 -0.19 5.04 5.14
CA SER A 348 0.61 3.86 5.50
C SER A 348 2.08 4.20 5.80
N GLY A 349 3.05 3.50 5.21
CA GLY A 349 4.48 3.64 5.45
C GLY A 349 5.02 5.07 5.31
N TYR A 350 4.43 5.90 4.43
CA TYR A 350 4.81 7.33 4.35
C TYR A 350 4.55 8.04 5.69
N SER A 351 3.40 7.77 6.31
CA SER A 351 3.07 8.30 7.62
C SER A 351 3.98 7.73 8.71
N ASP A 352 4.39 6.47 8.62
CA ASP A 352 5.29 5.83 9.59
C ASP A 352 6.69 6.44 9.61
N VAL A 353 7.28 6.69 8.44
CA VAL A 353 8.59 7.37 8.32
C VAL A 353 8.56 8.75 9.01
N LEU A 354 7.44 9.47 8.91
CA LEU A 354 7.31 10.78 9.56
C LEU A 354 7.11 10.70 11.07
N ARG A 355 6.44 9.65 11.56
CA ARG A 355 6.03 9.54 12.97
C ARG A 355 7.07 8.87 13.84
N HIS A 356 7.70 7.81 13.32
CA HIS A 356 8.59 6.96 14.11
C HIS A 356 10.03 7.43 14.00
N PRO A 357 10.75 7.63 15.11
CA PRO A 357 12.09 8.19 15.09
C PRO A 357 13.11 7.29 14.40
N SER A 358 13.00 5.96 14.52
CA SER A 358 14.01 5.04 13.99
C SER A 358 13.87 4.77 12.49
N ILE A 359 12.65 4.81 11.96
CA ILE A 359 12.37 4.49 10.56
C ILE A 359 12.79 5.65 9.66
N GLU A 360 13.91 5.54 8.94
CA GLU A 360 14.49 6.63 8.14
C GLU A 360 14.14 6.53 6.65
N THR A 361 13.74 5.35 6.18
CA THR A 361 13.44 5.07 4.77
C THR A 361 12.17 4.23 4.63
N LEU A 362 11.37 4.51 3.60
CA LEU A 362 10.34 3.61 3.08
C LEU A 362 10.73 3.15 1.67
N VAL A 363 10.55 1.86 1.40
CA VAL A 363 10.54 1.28 0.06
C VAL A 363 9.19 0.60 -0.15
N LEU A 364 8.40 1.12 -1.11
CA LEU A 364 7.04 0.68 -1.41
C LEU A 364 6.98 0.13 -2.85
N PRO A 365 7.26 -1.17 -3.06
CA PRO A 365 6.96 -1.85 -4.31
C PRO A 365 5.47 -2.22 -4.38
N GLU A 366 4.87 -1.99 -5.55
CA GLU A 366 3.45 -2.17 -5.82
C GLU A 366 3.24 -3.15 -6.96
N LEU A 367 2.35 -4.13 -6.77
CA LEU A 367 1.84 -4.97 -7.84
C LEU A 367 0.64 -4.27 -8.47
N THR A 368 0.74 -3.94 -9.76
CA THR A 368 -0.33 -3.23 -10.49
C THR A 368 -0.95 -4.13 -11.55
N GLY A 369 -2.11 -3.74 -12.05
CA GLY A 369 -2.76 -4.47 -13.14
C GLY A 369 -4.05 -5.17 -12.72
N ASN A 370 -4.65 -5.82 -13.71
CA ASN A 370 -5.88 -6.57 -13.56
C ASN A 370 -5.59 -8.06 -13.46
N LEU A 371 -6.24 -8.70 -12.49
CA LEU A 371 -6.30 -10.15 -12.36
C LEU A 371 -7.76 -10.55 -12.25
N PHE A 372 -8.32 -11.08 -13.34
CA PHE A 372 -9.76 -11.32 -13.45
C PHE A 372 -10.58 -10.04 -13.18
N ASP A 373 -11.47 -10.08 -12.19
CA ASP A 373 -12.31 -8.98 -11.72
C ASP A 373 -11.63 -8.08 -10.66
N PHE A 374 -10.38 -8.35 -10.31
CA PHE A 374 -9.57 -7.51 -9.44
C PHE A 374 -8.67 -6.53 -10.20
N SER A 375 -8.37 -5.41 -9.55
CA SER A 375 -7.53 -4.35 -10.07
C SER A 375 -6.78 -3.65 -8.93
N ALA A 376 -5.51 -3.33 -9.16
CA ALA A 376 -4.66 -2.53 -8.28
C ALA A 376 -3.88 -1.49 -9.11
N ASP A 377 -3.86 -0.25 -8.63
CA ASP A 377 -3.40 0.92 -9.41
C ASP A 377 -2.62 1.95 -8.55
N ASN A 378 -2.05 1.51 -7.43
CA ASN A 378 -1.21 2.37 -6.61
C ASN A 378 0.18 2.58 -7.21
N GLN A 379 0.81 3.70 -6.87
CA GLN A 379 2.14 4.05 -7.34
C GLN A 379 3.21 3.54 -6.38
N GLN A 380 4.24 2.93 -6.95
CA GLN A 380 5.46 2.61 -6.21
C GLN A 380 6.10 3.91 -5.70
N ALA A 381 6.74 3.85 -4.54
CA ALA A 381 7.43 5.02 -3.99
C ALA A 381 8.65 4.65 -3.15
N ILE A 382 9.63 5.55 -3.15
CA ILE A 382 10.74 5.54 -2.20
C ILE A 382 10.72 6.86 -1.45
N MET A 383 10.76 6.76 -0.13
CA MET A 383 10.80 7.90 0.77
C MET A 383 12.04 7.87 1.64
N ARG A 384 12.59 9.07 1.90
CA ARG A 384 13.53 9.31 2.98
C ARG A 384 12.92 10.27 3.97
N LYS A 385 13.20 10.09 5.26
CA LYS A 385 12.70 11.00 6.28
C LYS A 385 13.22 12.41 6.02
N PRO A 386 12.31 13.38 5.82
CA PRO A 386 12.73 14.75 5.59
C PRO A 386 13.29 15.35 6.89
N ARG A 387 14.40 16.08 6.81
CA ARG A 387 14.98 16.80 7.96
C ARG A 387 14.47 18.23 8.06
N SER A 388 13.86 18.76 7.00
CA SER A 388 13.25 20.09 6.95
C SER A 388 12.00 20.10 6.06
N ARG A 389 11.13 21.09 6.26
CA ARG A 389 9.91 21.27 5.42
C ARG A 389 10.23 21.84 4.04
N THR A 390 11.46 22.31 3.84
CA THR A 390 11.97 22.90 2.59
C THR A 390 12.68 21.89 1.72
N GLU A 391 12.89 20.67 2.21
CA GLU A 391 13.51 19.62 1.41
C GLU A 391 12.65 19.28 0.18
N PRO A 392 13.30 19.01 -0.98
CA PRO A 392 12.61 18.55 -2.16
C PRO A 392 11.72 17.33 -1.87
N GLY A 393 10.63 17.23 -2.61
CA GLY A 393 9.66 16.16 -2.45
C GLY A 393 8.86 15.91 -3.73
N GLY A 394 8.42 14.66 -3.88
CA GLY A 394 7.52 14.19 -4.93
C GLY A 394 6.05 14.33 -4.56
N ALA A 395 5.17 13.82 -5.41
CA ALA A 395 3.73 13.74 -5.15
C ALA A 395 3.24 12.38 -5.63
N LEU A 396 2.32 11.78 -4.86
CA LEU A 396 1.48 10.72 -5.39
C LEU A 396 0.38 11.35 -6.27
N LEU A 397 -0.29 10.50 -7.02
CA LEU A 397 -1.29 10.89 -8.01
C LEU A 397 -2.42 11.70 -7.37
N GLY A 398 -2.75 12.84 -7.99
CA GLY A 398 -3.82 13.71 -7.53
C GLY A 398 -3.57 14.28 -6.14
N GLN A 399 -2.30 14.49 -5.77
CA GLN A 399 -1.88 15.12 -4.51
C GLN A 399 -0.92 16.29 -4.75
N ASP A 400 -0.75 17.12 -3.71
CA ASP A 400 0.29 18.14 -3.65
C ASP A 400 1.65 17.51 -3.35
N ARG A 401 2.73 18.26 -3.60
CA ARG A 401 4.08 17.81 -3.26
C ARG A 401 4.23 17.57 -1.76
N MET A 402 4.89 16.47 -1.43
CA MET A 402 5.10 15.97 -0.08
C MET A 402 6.60 15.80 0.18
N PRO A 403 7.11 16.28 1.33
CA PRO A 403 8.54 16.20 1.63
C PRO A 403 8.98 14.75 1.79
N GLY A 404 10.22 14.45 1.37
CA GLY A 404 10.84 13.14 1.58
C GLY A 404 10.51 12.07 0.55
N LEU A 405 9.46 12.22 -0.27
CA LEU A 405 9.27 11.36 -1.45
C LEU A 405 10.37 11.64 -2.48
N VAL A 406 11.34 10.73 -2.62
CA VAL A 406 12.52 10.91 -3.49
C VAL A 406 12.36 10.26 -4.85
N ALA A 407 11.55 9.20 -4.94
CA ALA A 407 11.17 8.56 -6.20
C ALA A 407 9.71 8.11 -6.12
N VAL A 408 8.96 8.32 -7.19
CA VAL A 408 7.56 7.87 -7.34
C VAL A 408 7.40 7.41 -8.78
N SER A 409 6.78 6.26 -9.00
CA SER A 409 6.57 5.74 -10.36
C SER A 409 5.66 6.68 -11.14
N PRO A 410 5.86 6.84 -12.46
CA PRO A 410 4.87 7.53 -13.28
C PRO A 410 3.52 6.80 -13.19
N TRP A 411 2.45 7.52 -13.45
CA TRP A 411 1.13 6.94 -13.64
C TRP A 411 0.75 6.99 -15.12
N VAL A 412 -0.31 6.26 -15.48
CA VAL A 412 -0.71 6.03 -16.87
C VAL A 412 -0.94 7.29 -17.70
N VAL A 413 -1.31 8.40 -17.04
CA VAL A 413 -1.38 9.72 -17.65
C VAL A 413 -0.61 10.73 -16.80
N PRO A 414 0.01 11.76 -17.41
CA PRO A 414 0.67 12.82 -16.67
C PRO A 414 -0.30 13.55 -15.73
N ASP A 415 0.21 13.91 -14.55
CA ASP A 415 -0.54 14.63 -13.54
C ASP A 415 0.07 16.00 -13.17
N PRO A 416 0.13 16.96 -14.11
CA PRO A 416 0.54 18.31 -13.79
C PRO A 416 -0.57 19.04 -13.04
N ALA A 417 -0.21 19.80 -11.99
CA ALA A 417 -1.09 20.80 -11.42
C ALA A 417 -1.27 21.94 -12.42
N ARG A 418 -2.49 22.16 -12.92
CA ARG A 418 -2.79 23.26 -13.86
C ARG A 418 -3.08 24.55 -13.08
N PRO A 419 -2.62 25.72 -13.55
CA PRO A 419 -2.91 26.99 -12.87
C PRO A 419 -4.41 27.19 -12.67
N GLY A 420 -4.84 27.33 -11.41
CA GLY A 420 -6.23 27.54 -11.05
C GLY A 420 -7.15 26.31 -11.09
N GLU A 421 -6.65 25.11 -11.42
CA GLU A 421 -7.42 23.85 -11.37
C GLU A 421 -7.61 23.41 -9.92
N PRO A 422 -8.85 23.38 -9.40
CA PRO A 422 -9.13 22.85 -8.07
C PRO A 422 -8.79 21.36 -7.98
N LEU A 423 -8.36 20.90 -6.80
CA LEU A 423 -7.98 19.50 -6.58
C LEU A 423 -9.08 18.51 -6.99
N VAL A 424 -10.35 18.86 -6.77
CA VAL A 424 -11.50 18.01 -7.17
C VAL A 424 -11.60 17.84 -8.69
N GLU A 425 -11.27 18.86 -9.48
CA GLU A 425 -11.29 18.79 -10.94
C GLU A 425 -10.10 18.00 -11.48
N ARG A 426 -8.91 18.22 -10.89
CA ARG A 426 -7.72 17.40 -11.16
C ARG A 426 -8.01 15.92 -10.90
N ARG A 427 -8.57 15.58 -9.74
CA ARG A 427 -8.96 14.22 -9.36
C ARG A 427 -10.06 13.64 -10.26
N ALA A 428 -11.06 14.43 -10.66
CA ALA A 428 -12.10 13.95 -11.58
C ALA A 428 -11.52 13.57 -12.95
N ARG A 429 -10.58 14.37 -13.49
CA ARG A 429 -9.88 14.09 -14.75
C ARG A 429 -9.04 12.83 -14.67
N LEU A 430 -8.29 12.64 -13.58
CA LEU A 430 -7.49 11.43 -13.35
C LEU A 430 -8.38 10.22 -13.10
N GLY A 431 -9.46 10.37 -12.33
CA GLY A 431 -10.45 9.32 -12.08
C GLY A 431 -11.09 8.77 -13.36
N GLN A 432 -11.30 9.61 -14.38
CA GLN A 432 -11.75 9.13 -15.70
C GLN A 432 -10.73 8.21 -16.38
N ALA A 433 -9.43 8.51 -16.24
CA ALA A 433 -8.37 7.64 -16.77
C ALA A 433 -8.29 6.33 -15.98
N GLY A 434 -8.41 6.37 -14.65
CA GLY A 434 -8.38 5.19 -13.79
C GLY A 434 -9.56 4.25 -14.02
N GLU A 435 -10.77 4.78 -14.27
CA GLU A 435 -11.93 3.97 -14.64
C GLU A 435 -11.74 3.21 -15.97
N ALA A 436 -10.93 3.73 -16.89
CA ALA A 436 -10.59 3.03 -18.13
C ALA A 436 -9.65 1.84 -17.88
N LEU A 437 -8.90 1.81 -16.78
CA LEU A 437 -7.98 0.74 -16.42
C LEU A 437 -8.69 -0.53 -15.91
N LEU A 438 -9.88 -0.36 -15.34
CA LEU A 438 -10.62 -1.41 -14.64
C LEU A 438 -11.01 -2.59 -15.57
N PRO A 439 -11.13 -3.82 -15.03
CA PRO A 439 -11.68 -4.95 -15.75
C PRO A 439 -13.07 -4.64 -16.31
N GLY A 440 -13.30 -4.95 -17.58
CA GLY A 440 -14.58 -4.73 -18.24
C GLY A 440 -14.87 -3.26 -18.60
N SER A 441 -13.87 -2.37 -18.59
CA SER A 441 -14.04 -0.98 -19.04
C SER A 441 -14.39 -0.89 -20.53
N GLY A 442 -14.02 -1.91 -21.32
CA GLY A 442 -14.24 -1.97 -22.76
C GLY A 442 -13.31 -1.08 -23.58
N VAL A 443 -12.36 -0.39 -22.93
CA VAL A 443 -11.36 0.45 -23.61
C VAL A 443 -10.14 -0.40 -23.93
N ARG A 444 -9.93 -0.75 -25.20
CA ARG A 444 -8.80 -1.63 -25.58
C ARG A 444 -7.48 -0.88 -25.66
N CYS A 445 -6.42 -1.47 -25.12
CA CYS A 445 -5.06 -0.95 -25.28
C CYS A 445 -4.54 -1.15 -26.70
N ALA A 446 -3.84 -0.14 -27.23
CA ALA A 446 -3.21 -0.19 -28.54
C ALA A 446 -1.91 -1.02 -28.55
N SER A 447 -1.20 -1.06 -27.42
CA SER A 447 -0.02 -1.88 -27.19
C SER A 447 -0.02 -2.41 -25.75
N ARG A 448 0.65 -3.54 -25.52
CA ARG A 448 0.94 -4.06 -24.17
C ARG A 448 2.17 -3.39 -23.54
N THR A 449 3.08 -2.85 -24.36
CA THR A 449 4.34 -2.24 -23.92
C THR A 449 4.24 -0.76 -23.60
N VAL A 450 3.12 -0.11 -23.96
CA VAL A 450 2.91 1.31 -23.75
C VAL A 450 1.77 1.50 -22.76
N PRO A 451 2.02 2.06 -21.56
CA PRO A 451 0.97 2.44 -20.62
C PRO A 451 -0.02 3.41 -21.27
N ALA A 452 -1.32 3.19 -21.09
CA ALA A 452 -2.36 4.04 -21.61
C ALA A 452 -3.67 3.89 -20.81
N PRO A 453 -4.56 4.90 -20.78
CA PRO A 453 -5.84 4.83 -20.06
C PRO A 453 -6.81 3.90 -20.81
N CYS A 454 -6.56 2.60 -20.69
CA CYS A 454 -7.25 1.48 -21.31
C CYS A 454 -7.21 0.26 -20.38
N GLU A 455 -8.06 -0.72 -20.63
CA GLU A 455 -8.22 -1.90 -19.78
C GLU A 455 -6.87 -2.62 -19.59
N ASN A 456 -6.44 -2.75 -18.33
CA ASN A 456 -5.13 -3.28 -17.94
C ASN A 456 -3.90 -2.52 -18.52
N GLY A 457 -4.06 -1.24 -18.84
CA GLY A 457 -3.01 -0.34 -19.34
C GLY A 457 -2.11 0.28 -18.28
N HIS A 458 -2.08 -0.31 -17.08
CA HIS A 458 -1.27 0.11 -15.93
C HIS A 458 0.24 0.16 -16.24
N VAL A 459 1.00 0.75 -15.33
CA VAL A 459 2.46 0.94 -15.43
C VAL A 459 3.20 -0.15 -14.68
N GLU A 460 4.26 -0.67 -15.27
CA GLU A 460 5.32 -1.39 -14.56
C GLU A 460 6.65 -0.65 -14.62
N GLY A 461 7.56 -1.00 -13.72
CA GLY A 461 8.93 -0.49 -13.77
C GLY A 461 9.68 -0.66 -12.46
N VAL A 462 10.89 -0.10 -12.45
CA VAL A 462 11.81 -0.11 -11.31
C VAL A 462 12.07 1.34 -10.88
N LEU A 463 11.94 1.60 -9.58
CA LEU A 463 12.45 2.81 -8.93
C LEU A 463 13.70 2.48 -8.14
N PHE A 464 14.60 3.44 -8.01
CA PHE A 464 15.77 3.28 -7.17
C PHE A 464 16.19 4.58 -6.48
N ALA A 465 16.84 4.48 -5.31
CA ALA A 465 17.43 5.62 -4.62
C ALA A 465 18.55 5.22 -3.64
N ASP A 466 19.53 6.11 -3.44
CA ASP A 466 20.62 5.95 -2.45
C ASP A 466 20.22 6.33 -1.01
N VAL A 467 19.93 5.39 -0.13
CA VAL A 467 19.57 5.68 1.28
C VAL A 467 20.79 5.57 2.20
N GLN A 468 20.67 6.05 3.44
CA GLN A 468 21.71 5.90 4.46
C GLN A 468 21.23 4.94 5.54
N VAL A 469 22.08 3.99 5.91
CA VAL A 469 21.82 3.01 6.98
C VAL A 469 23.02 2.95 7.92
N GLY A 470 22.84 2.44 9.12
CA GLY A 470 23.87 2.42 10.17
C GLY A 470 24.06 3.76 10.89
N ASP A 471 23.37 4.84 10.46
CA ASP A 471 23.32 6.10 11.21
C ASP A 471 22.21 5.99 12.25
N PRO A 472 22.53 5.88 13.56
CA PRO A 472 21.50 5.83 14.58
C PRO A 472 20.63 7.09 14.48
N PRO A 473 19.30 6.96 14.61
CA PRO A 473 18.42 8.11 14.53
C PRO A 473 18.89 9.15 15.54
N ARG A 474 18.96 10.41 15.10
CA ARG A 474 19.33 11.55 15.96
C ARG A 474 18.21 11.81 16.96
N LEU A 475 18.09 10.91 17.92
CA LEU A 475 17.31 11.11 19.12
C LEU A 475 17.98 12.29 19.80
N ARG A 476 17.28 13.42 19.89
CA ARG A 476 17.65 14.41 20.90
C ARG A 476 17.32 13.73 22.22
N PRO A 477 18.31 13.28 23.03
CA PRO A 477 18.01 12.88 24.38
C PRO A 477 17.38 14.12 25.01
N VAL A 478 16.07 14.08 25.21
CA VAL A 478 15.45 15.05 26.10
C VAL A 478 16.12 14.73 27.42
N PRO A 479 16.94 15.65 27.99
CA PRO A 479 17.54 15.40 29.28
C PRO A 479 16.39 14.91 30.14
N ARG A 480 16.57 13.79 30.85
CA ARG A 480 15.65 13.48 31.94
C ARG A 480 15.79 14.67 32.86
N ARG A 481 14.93 15.69 32.66
CA ARG A 481 14.80 16.80 33.59
C ARG A 481 14.68 16.07 34.92
N PRO A 482 15.51 16.37 35.93
CA PRO A 482 15.34 15.77 37.24
C PRO A 482 13.84 15.87 37.48
N ARG A 483 13.15 14.70 37.59
CA ARG A 483 11.68 14.63 37.63
C ARG A 483 11.29 15.82 38.45
N ALA A 484 10.67 16.84 37.83
CA ALA A 484 10.44 18.08 38.54
C ALA A 484 9.74 17.63 39.82
N ARG A 485 10.40 17.78 40.98
CA ARG A 485 9.82 17.36 42.23
C ARG A 485 8.55 18.20 42.33
N GLY A 486 7.40 17.65 41.96
CA GLY A 486 6.14 18.38 41.86
C GLY A 486 5.48 18.61 40.48
N ARG A 487 5.96 18.07 39.34
CA ARG A 487 5.07 17.91 38.16
C ARG A 487 4.94 16.45 37.78
N VAL A 488 4.27 15.75 38.69
CA VAL A 488 3.53 14.52 38.41
C VAL A 488 2.47 14.89 37.36
N PHE A 489 2.15 13.99 36.42
CA PHE A 489 0.82 14.06 35.80
C PHE A 489 -0.18 14.32 36.94
N THR A 490 -1.03 15.32 36.80
CA THR A 490 -2.10 15.50 37.79
C THR A 490 -2.83 14.17 37.90
N ALA A 491 -3.28 13.79 39.10
CA ALA A 491 -4.08 12.59 39.27
C ALA A 491 -5.14 12.52 38.16
N ASP A 492 -5.29 11.35 37.55
CA ASP A 492 -6.24 11.15 36.46
C ASP A 492 -7.62 11.58 36.94
N ARG A 493 -8.19 12.54 36.22
CA ARG A 493 -9.52 13.08 36.49
C ARG A 493 -10.35 12.91 35.24
N PRO A 494 -11.57 12.35 35.34
CA PRO A 494 -12.49 12.32 34.22
C PRO A 494 -12.67 13.75 33.67
N LEU A 495 -12.43 13.92 32.37
CA LEU A 495 -12.71 15.18 31.64
C LEU A 495 -14.18 15.58 31.84
N ALA A 496 -15.05 14.57 31.93
CA ALA A 496 -16.45 14.73 32.21
C ALA A 496 -16.94 13.45 32.92
N ARG A 497 -17.34 13.52 34.20
CA ARG A 497 -17.84 12.33 34.93
C ARG A 497 -19.13 11.80 34.32
N ALA A 498 -19.20 10.51 34.05
CA ALA A 498 -20.39 9.80 33.56
C ALA A 498 -20.45 8.39 34.14
N ALA A 499 -21.66 7.83 34.23
CA ALA A 499 -21.87 6.41 34.54
C ALA A 499 -21.79 5.52 33.28
N THR A 500 -21.70 6.13 32.09
CA THR A 500 -21.67 5.46 30.80
C THR A 500 -20.28 5.51 30.18
N ALA A 501 -20.00 4.58 29.26
CA ALA A 501 -18.71 4.51 28.60
C ALA A 501 -18.43 5.76 27.75
N GLN A 502 -17.20 6.25 27.83
CA GLN A 502 -16.66 7.31 26.99
C GLN A 502 -15.47 6.79 26.20
N ARG A 503 -15.36 7.16 24.91
CA ARG A 503 -14.28 6.68 24.02
C ARG A 503 -13.98 7.68 22.90
N ASN A 504 -12.94 7.39 22.10
CA ASN A 504 -12.58 8.11 20.89
C ASN A 504 -12.48 9.64 21.11
N VAL A 505 -11.70 10.04 22.11
CA VAL A 505 -11.49 11.45 22.43
C VAL A 505 -10.57 12.12 21.40
N ALA A 506 -10.96 13.31 20.92
CA ALA A 506 -10.12 14.22 20.16
C ALA A 506 -9.94 15.52 20.93
N LEU A 507 -8.73 16.09 20.86
CA LEU A 507 -8.33 17.28 21.59
C LEU A 507 -7.92 18.40 20.64
N ALA A 508 -8.32 19.63 20.96
CA ALA A 508 -7.76 20.85 20.41
C ALA A 508 -7.37 21.78 21.55
N ALA A 509 -6.30 22.55 21.39
CA ALA A 509 -5.88 23.53 22.39
C ALA A 509 -5.34 24.78 21.73
N ARG A 510 -5.53 25.93 22.38
CA ARG A 510 -4.99 27.21 21.97
C ARG A 510 -4.79 28.13 23.18
N GLY A 511 -3.53 28.49 23.42
CA GLY A 511 -3.18 29.24 24.63
C GLY A 511 -3.61 28.47 25.87
N ARG A 512 -4.41 29.10 26.74
CA ARG A 512 -4.95 28.50 27.98
C ARG A 512 -6.24 27.69 27.77
N ALA A 513 -6.80 27.75 26.57
CA ALA A 513 -8.05 27.07 26.24
C ALA A 513 -7.78 25.67 25.67
N ALA A 514 -8.60 24.71 26.06
CA ALA A 514 -8.59 23.35 25.52
C ALA A 514 -10.02 22.87 25.31
N TRP A 515 -10.22 22.01 24.31
CA TRP A 515 -11.48 21.37 23.97
C TRP A 515 -11.23 19.88 23.84
N ALA A 516 -12.09 19.09 24.48
CA ALA A 516 -12.12 17.65 24.31
C ALA A 516 -13.49 17.28 23.78
N VAL A 517 -13.51 16.64 22.60
CA VAL A 517 -14.71 16.02 22.05
C VAL A 517 -14.56 14.51 22.13
N PHE A 518 -15.59 13.79 22.54
CA PHE A 518 -15.54 12.35 22.75
C PHE A 518 -16.91 11.73 22.51
N GLU A 519 -16.91 10.43 22.23
CA GLU A 519 -18.13 9.63 22.21
C GLU A 519 -18.55 9.28 23.64
N GLU A 520 -19.83 9.40 23.93
CA GLU A 520 -20.44 9.00 25.20
C GLU A 520 -21.70 8.20 24.92
N GLN A 521 -21.81 7.01 25.51
CA GLN A 521 -23.00 6.19 25.35
C GLN A 521 -24.21 6.85 26.04
N GLY A 522 -25.29 7.04 25.30
CA GLY A 522 -26.54 7.63 25.78
C GLY A 522 -27.78 6.95 25.18
N ALA A 523 -28.66 6.43 26.03
CA ALA A 523 -29.90 5.76 25.61
C ALA A 523 -29.69 4.67 24.53
N GLY A 524 -28.62 3.88 24.67
CA GLY A 524 -28.31 2.75 23.78
C GLY A 524 -27.59 3.12 22.47
N ARG A 525 -27.27 4.40 22.22
CA ARG A 525 -26.47 4.86 21.08
C ARG A 525 -25.34 5.78 21.54
N ASP A 526 -24.21 5.78 20.85
CA ASP A 526 -23.14 6.73 21.16
C ASP A 526 -23.48 8.11 20.61
N GLN A 527 -23.12 9.12 21.38
CA GLN A 527 -23.32 10.51 21.04
C GLN A 527 -22.06 11.30 21.31
N ILE A 528 -21.79 12.30 20.49
CA ILE A 528 -20.64 13.15 20.71
C ILE A 528 -20.95 14.18 21.80
N ALA A 529 -20.01 14.35 22.72
CA ALA A 529 -20.02 15.38 23.75
C ALA A 529 -18.73 16.19 23.63
N LEU A 530 -18.82 17.48 23.95
CA LEU A 530 -17.66 18.35 24.08
C LEU A 530 -17.61 18.96 25.47
N VAL A 531 -16.42 19.00 26.05
CA VAL A 531 -16.10 19.83 27.21
C VAL A 531 -14.96 20.78 26.86
N ARG A 532 -14.94 21.95 27.49
CA ARG A 532 -13.87 22.93 27.32
C ARG A 532 -13.23 23.31 28.65
N SER A 533 -11.95 23.63 28.60
CA SER A 533 -11.18 24.20 29.70
C SER A 533 -10.71 25.58 29.30
N THR A 534 -10.77 26.55 30.22
CA THR A 534 -10.06 27.84 30.12
C THR A 534 -8.92 27.95 31.13
N THR A 535 -8.63 26.85 31.84
CA THR A 535 -7.68 26.78 32.95
C THR A 535 -6.58 25.75 32.66
N GLU A 536 -6.12 25.65 31.41
CA GLU A 536 -5.03 24.73 31.01
C GLU A 536 -5.25 23.26 31.40
N GLY A 537 -6.51 22.81 31.44
CA GLY A 537 -6.90 21.44 31.78
C GLY A 537 -7.15 21.19 33.27
N ALA A 538 -6.96 22.19 34.14
CA ALA A 538 -7.21 22.06 35.58
C ALA A 538 -8.69 21.85 35.93
N SER A 539 -9.60 22.37 35.10
CA SER A 539 -11.05 22.23 35.24
C SER A 539 -11.72 22.23 33.86
N TRP A 540 -12.83 21.53 33.74
CA TRP A 540 -13.58 21.36 32.50
C TRP A 540 -15.03 21.80 32.68
N SER A 541 -15.60 22.36 31.62
CA SER A 541 -16.98 22.82 31.59
C SER A 541 -17.98 21.66 31.69
N ALA A 542 -19.25 22.01 31.90
CA ALA A 542 -20.34 21.09 31.57
C ALA A 542 -20.27 20.66 30.10
N ARG A 543 -20.87 19.49 29.81
CA ARG A 543 -20.97 18.94 28.46
C ARG A 543 -21.82 19.82 27.58
N VAL A 544 -21.35 20.01 26.36
CA VAL A 544 -22.10 20.58 25.25
C VAL A 544 -22.30 19.46 24.24
N ARG A 545 -23.50 19.36 23.65
CA ARG A 545 -23.79 18.47 22.52
C ARG A 545 -23.62 19.26 21.23
N PRO A 546 -22.54 19.06 20.45
CA PRO A 546 -22.30 19.85 19.24
C PRO A 546 -23.40 19.65 18.18
N THR A 547 -24.13 18.54 18.25
CA THR A 547 -25.21 18.20 17.30
C THR A 547 -26.55 18.84 17.65
N GLY A 548 -26.76 19.21 18.92
CA GLY A 548 -28.04 19.69 19.45
C GLY A 548 -29.15 18.62 19.49
N ARG A 549 -28.85 17.35 19.19
CA ARG A 549 -29.84 16.27 19.15
C ARG A 549 -30.08 15.66 20.54
N PRO A 550 -31.30 15.16 20.82
CA PRO A 550 -31.59 14.48 22.07
C PRO A 550 -30.88 13.13 22.17
N ALA A 551 -30.74 12.62 23.39
CA ALA A 551 -30.11 11.32 23.65
C ALA A 551 -30.78 10.18 22.89
N GLY A 552 -29.99 9.28 22.29
CA GLY A 552 -30.49 8.12 21.55
C GLY A 552 -31.08 8.41 20.18
N ALA A 553 -31.11 9.67 19.72
CA ALA A 553 -31.71 10.02 18.42
C ALA A 553 -31.01 9.33 17.24
N VAL A 554 -29.68 9.27 17.27
CA VAL A 554 -28.79 8.79 16.20
C VAL A 554 -27.51 8.25 16.81
N ARG A 555 -26.72 7.50 16.06
CA ARG A 555 -25.34 7.15 16.45
C ARG A 555 -24.40 8.21 15.90
N GLU A 556 -23.50 8.71 16.73
CA GLU A 556 -22.51 9.73 16.38
C GLU A 556 -21.11 9.23 16.78
N TRP A 557 -20.21 9.10 15.81
CA TRP A 557 -18.88 8.48 15.97
C TRP A 557 -17.74 9.32 15.41
N TRP A 558 -16.53 8.97 15.84
CA TRP A 558 -15.24 9.48 15.34
C TRP A 558 -15.18 11.01 15.29
N PRO A 559 -15.32 11.67 16.45
CA PRO A 559 -15.32 13.11 16.47
C PRO A 559 -13.91 13.66 16.18
N ALA A 560 -13.86 14.76 15.45
CA ALA A 560 -12.68 15.58 15.26
C ALA A 560 -12.98 17.02 15.70
N VAL A 561 -11.99 17.70 16.29
CA VAL A 561 -12.12 19.09 16.74
C VAL A 561 -10.94 19.93 16.26
N ALA A 562 -11.23 21.13 15.79
CA ALA A 562 -10.24 22.13 15.40
C ALA A 562 -10.67 23.52 15.89
N THR A 563 -9.70 24.41 16.12
CA THR A 563 -9.96 25.79 16.53
C THR A 563 -9.23 26.79 15.64
N GLY A 564 -9.91 27.88 15.27
CA GLY A 564 -9.41 28.95 14.40
C GLY A 564 -8.73 30.09 15.17
N PRO A 565 -7.96 30.96 14.48
CA PRO A 565 -7.26 32.13 15.04
C PRO A 565 -8.14 33.08 15.87
N ASP A 566 -9.44 33.08 15.65
CA ASP A 566 -10.45 33.94 16.28
C ASP A 566 -11.19 33.28 17.45
N GLY A 567 -10.84 32.04 17.82
CA GLY A 567 -11.55 31.27 18.85
C GLY A 567 -12.77 30.50 18.32
N THR A 568 -13.01 30.51 17.00
CA THR A 568 -13.98 29.62 16.36
C THR A 568 -13.61 28.16 16.65
N VAL A 569 -14.60 27.31 16.94
CA VAL A 569 -14.41 25.88 17.14
C VAL A 569 -15.24 25.12 16.11
N TRP A 570 -14.60 24.20 15.40
CA TRP A 570 -15.23 23.28 14.47
C TRP A 570 -15.21 21.88 15.07
N VAL A 571 -16.36 21.22 15.05
CA VAL A 571 -16.48 19.80 15.41
C VAL A 571 -17.05 19.06 14.21
N ALA A 572 -16.35 18.02 13.77
CA ALA A 572 -16.81 17.09 12.74
C ALA A 572 -17.03 15.71 13.35
N TRP A 573 -18.01 14.96 12.84
CA TRP A 573 -18.32 13.60 13.29
C TRP A 573 -19.02 12.83 12.17
N GLN A 574 -19.11 11.51 12.31
CA GLN A 574 -19.94 10.68 11.46
C GLN A 574 -21.25 10.35 12.17
N ASP A 575 -22.39 10.43 11.47
CA ASP A 575 -23.66 9.93 12.01
C ASP A 575 -24.54 9.22 10.97
N ASP A 576 -25.52 8.47 11.47
CA ASP A 576 -26.49 7.69 10.68
C ASP A 576 -27.84 8.40 10.50
N SER A 577 -27.92 9.71 10.80
CA SER A 577 -29.18 10.47 10.84
C SER A 577 -29.95 10.54 9.52
N SER A 578 -29.29 10.18 8.42
CA SER A 578 -29.83 10.27 7.07
C SER A 578 -30.03 8.92 6.39
N GLY A 579 -30.01 7.83 7.17
CA GLY A 579 -30.16 6.46 6.69
C GLY A 579 -28.88 5.83 6.12
N THR A 580 -27.84 6.63 5.89
CA THR A 580 -26.48 6.16 5.63
C THR A 580 -25.49 6.96 6.47
N TRP A 581 -24.35 6.35 6.81
CA TRP A 581 -23.28 7.01 7.57
C TRP A 581 -22.68 8.16 6.76
N ARG A 582 -22.75 9.38 7.30
CA ARG A 582 -22.22 10.59 6.65
C ARG A 582 -21.45 11.43 7.64
N VAL A 583 -20.51 12.21 7.12
CA VAL A 583 -19.76 13.19 7.90
C VAL A 583 -20.54 14.50 7.98
N TYR A 584 -20.64 15.02 9.19
CA TYR A 584 -21.27 16.29 9.52
C TYR A 584 -20.26 17.19 10.21
N VAL A 585 -20.50 18.49 10.11
CA VAL A 585 -19.72 19.51 10.79
C VAL A 585 -20.65 20.53 11.44
N SER A 586 -20.29 20.96 12.64
CA SER A 586 -20.87 22.12 13.30
C SER A 586 -19.79 23.10 13.74
N ARG A 587 -20.16 24.37 13.72
CA ARG A 587 -19.31 25.50 14.05
C ARG A 587 -19.83 26.18 15.31
N SER A 588 -18.91 26.62 16.15
CA SER A 588 -19.15 27.46 17.31
C SER A 588 -18.33 28.74 17.19
N ASP A 589 -19.00 29.89 17.32
CA ASP A 589 -18.38 31.22 17.31
C ASP A 589 -18.15 31.77 18.73
N ASP A 590 -18.52 31.01 19.77
CA ASP A 590 -18.41 31.42 21.18
C ASP A 590 -17.37 30.60 21.97
N GLY A 591 -16.44 29.94 21.27
CA GLY A 591 -15.41 29.12 21.89
C GLY A 591 -15.93 27.78 22.39
N GLY A 592 -16.90 27.18 21.71
CA GLY A 592 -17.44 25.86 22.00
C GLY A 592 -18.49 25.83 23.11
N ARG A 593 -19.16 26.96 23.44
CA ARG A 593 -20.28 26.94 24.41
C ARG A 593 -21.58 26.55 23.73
N ARG A 594 -21.78 26.99 22.49
CA ARG A 594 -22.94 26.68 21.66
C ARG A 594 -22.49 26.41 20.24
N PHE A 595 -23.18 25.50 19.59
CA PHE A 595 -22.92 25.09 18.22
C PHE A 595 -24.10 25.45 17.34
N GLY A 596 -23.82 25.87 16.12
CA GLY A 596 -24.82 26.05 15.08
C GLY A 596 -25.44 24.72 14.65
N PRO A 597 -26.47 24.75 13.79
CA PRO A 597 -27.06 23.53 13.25
C PRO A 597 -26.01 22.71 12.49
N PRO A 598 -25.99 21.37 12.65
CA PRO A 598 -25.12 20.50 11.85
C PRO A 598 -25.33 20.70 10.36
N SER A 599 -24.24 20.80 9.61
CA SER A 599 -24.25 20.83 8.16
C SER A 599 -23.51 19.62 7.60
N ARG A 600 -24.00 19.05 6.50
CA ARG A 600 -23.33 17.92 5.83
C ARG A 600 -22.04 18.43 5.20
N SER A 601 -20.92 17.78 5.48
CA SER A 601 -19.69 18.04 4.71
C SER A 601 -19.87 17.44 3.32
N GLY A 602 -20.12 18.28 2.34
CA GLY A 602 -20.19 17.94 0.92
C GLY A 602 -19.91 19.19 0.09
N PRO A 603 -19.65 19.07 -1.22
CA PRO A 603 -19.31 20.22 -2.05
C PRO A 603 -20.49 21.20 -2.07
N THR A 604 -20.41 22.25 -1.26
CA THR A 604 -21.30 23.41 -1.42
C THR A 604 -20.84 24.15 -2.66
N ARG A 605 -21.61 24.07 -3.74
CA ARG A 605 -21.49 25.04 -4.85
C ARG A 605 -21.48 26.45 -4.25
N PRO A 606 -20.47 27.29 -4.50
CA PRO A 606 -20.47 28.65 -4.01
C PRO A 606 -21.75 29.34 -4.51
N ARG A 607 -22.58 29.83 -3.59
CA ARG A 607 -23.67 30.73 -3.96
C ARG A 607 -23.02 31.96 -4.59
N GLY A 608 -23.26 32.18 -5.88
CA GLY A 608 -22.72 33.32 -6.62
C GLY A 608 -22.98 34.62 -5.86
N ARG A 609 -21.94 35.42 -5.67
CA ARG A 609 -22.06 36.79 -5.18
C ARG A 609 -23.02 37.53 -6.12
N ARG A 610 -24.24 37.81 -5.68
CA ARG A 610 -25.08 38.82 -6.31
C ARG A 610 -24.38 40.16 -6.06
N SER A 611 -23.81 40.73 -7.12
CA SER A 611 -23.37 42.12 -7.16
C SER A 611 -24.57 43.02 -6.86
N GLY A 612 -24.58 43.61 -5.68
CA GLY A 612 -25.56 44.62 -5.29
C GLY A 612 -25.33 45.90 -6.09
N VAL A 613 -26.07 46.07 -7.18
CA VAL A 613 -26.33 47.40 -7.74
C VAL A 613 -27.29 48.10 -6.77
N ARG A 614 -26.81 49.17 -6.14
CA ARG A 614 -27.63 50.10 -5.37
C ARG A 614 -28.78 50.62 -6.24
N ARG A 615 -30.02 50.39 -5.83
CA ARG A 615 -31.14 51.27 -6.18
C ARG A 615 -31.76 51.84 -4.91
N SER A 616 -31.93 53.15 -4.96
CA SER A 616 -32.32 54.07 -3.91
C SER A 616 -33.78 53.90 -3.48
N ARG A 617 -33.97 54.19 -2.18
CA ARG A 617 -35.19 54.33 -1.36
C ARG A 617 -36.48 54.75 -2.06
N ARG A 618 -37.59 54.14 -1.62
CA ARG A 618 -38.84 54.81 -1.16
C ARG A 618 -39.46 54.00 0.01
N PRO A 619 -40.02 54.62 1.05
CA PRO A 619 -40.64 53.93 2.19
C PRO A 619 -42.15 53.64 1.97
N ALA A 620 -42.67 52.75 2.81
CA ALA A 620 -43.98 52.10 2.82
C ALA A 620 -45.20 53.05 2.91
N PRO A 621 -46.42 52.48 2.81
CA PRO A 621 -47.18 52.37 4.05
C PRO A 621 -47.96 51.05 4.25
N ASP A 622 -48.06 50.68 5.53
CA ASP A 622 -49.18 50.13 6.31
C ASP A 622 -50.17 49.13 5.71
N GLY A 623 -50.46 48.08 6.49
CA GLY A 623 -51.68 47.30 6.30
C GLY A 623 -51.71 45.97 7.06
N ARG A 624 -52.39 45.99 8.21
CA ARG A 624 -52.74 44.86 9.08
C ARG A 624 -53.46 43.74 8.32
N SER A 625 -53.28 42.48 8.76
CA SER A 625 -54.33 41.62 9.38
C SER A 625 -54.06 40.13 9.17
N SER A 626 -53.87 39.42 10.29
CA SER A 626 -54.05 37.97 10.46
C SER A 626 -55.56 37.60 10.43
N PRO A 627 -55.97 36.37 10.80
CA PRO A 627 -55.54 35.02 10.42
C PRO A 627 -56.76 34.13 10.03
N GLY A 628 -56.53 32.86 9.72
CA GLY A 628 -57.56 31.82 9.77
C GLY A 628 -57.15 30.63 8.91
N SER A 629 -56.67 29.50 9.43
CA SER A 629 -57.28 28.54 10.36
C SER A 629 -57.49 27.22 9.59
N THR A 630 -56.90 26.15 10.13
CA THR A 630 -57.51 24.80 10.33
C THR A 630 -58.09 24.08 9.10
N SER A 631 -57.86 22.81 8.82
CA SER A 631 -57.59 21.62 9.65
C SER A 631 -57.59 20.41 8.69
N VAL A 632 -56.77 19.37 8.93
CA VAL A 632 -57.20 17.98 9.29
C VAL A 632 -57.94 17.24 8.15
N ALA A 633 -57.74 15.98 7.77
CA ALA A 633 -57.00 14.80 8.21
C ALA A 633 -56.85 13.89 6.96
N ALA A 634 -55.70 13.22 6.79
CA ALA A 634 -55.53 11.77 6.91
C ALA A 634 -56.56 10.87 6.19
N SER A 635 -56.11 10.17 5.14
CA SER A 635 -56.58 8.83 4.81
C SER A 635 -55.50 8.05 4.04
N ARG A 636 -55.48 6.75 4.29
CA ARG A 636 -54.36 5.80 4.18
C ARG A 636 -54.39 5.04 2.82
N PRO A 637 -53.60 3.98 2.60
CA PRO A 637 -52.70 3.82 1.44
C PRO A 637 -53.27 2.96 0.31
N ARG A 638 -52.62 2.98 -0.87
CA ARG A 638 -52.76 1.90 -1.85
C ARG A 638 -51.53 1.71 -2.75
N THR A 639 -51.12 0.46 -2.80
CA THR A 639 -50.17 -0.22 -3.67
C THR A 639 -50.38 0.01 -5.17
N ALA A 640 -49.29 0.10 -5.97
CA ALA A 640 -49.20 -0.56 -7.28
C ALA A 640 -47.79 -0.45 -7.91
N ARG A 641 -47.37 -1.57 -8.52
CA ARG A 641 -46.22 -1.82 -9.39
C ARG A 641 -46.20 -0.93 -10.65
N ARG A 642 -44.99 -0.61 -11.17
CA ARG A 642 -44.67 -0.38 -12.61
C ARG A 642 -43.19 -0.75 -12.82
N ARG A 643 -42.82 -1.81 -13.54
CA ARG A 643 -42.70 -2.02 -15.00
C ARG A 643 -41.83 -0.98 -15.74
N SER A 644 -40.79 -1.55 -16.37
CA SER A 644 -39.80 -1.05 -17.31
C SER A 644 -40.37 -0.52 -18.64
N CYS A 645 -39.65 0.40 -19.29
CA CYS A 645 -39.45 0.51 -20.75
C CYS A 645 -38.30 1.49 -21.04
N GLY A 646 -37.38 1.13 -21.93
CA GLY A 646 -36.42 2.05 -22.57
C GLY A 646 -36.96 2.63 -23.88
N PRO A 647 -36.15 3.39 -24.63
CA PRO A 647 -36.34 3.47 -26.08
C PRO A 647 -35.04 3.35 -26.90
N ARG A 648 -35.12 2.64 -28.03
CA ARG A 648 -34.22 2.75 -29.19
C ARG A 648 -34.93 3.50 -30.31
N GLY A 649 -34.17 4.33 -31.03
CA GLY A 649 -34.16 4.32 -32.49
C GLY A 649 -34.80 5.52 -33.20
N TRP A 650 -33.95 6.33 -33.84
CA TRP A 650 -34.23 6.99 -35.14
C TRP A 650 -32.94 6.95 -35.98
N ARG A 651 -33.08 6.67 -37.28
CA ARG A 651 -32.00 6.51 -38.30
C ARG A 651 -32.25 7.47 -39.48
N ALA A 652 -31.19 7.61 -40.29
CA ALA A 652 -31.05 8.15 -41.66
C ALA A 652 -30.69 9.66 -41.72
N ALA A 653 -29.83 10.16 -42.61
CA ALA A 653 -29.33 9.66 -43.90
C ALA A 653 -27.93 10.22 -44.27
N ARG A 654 -27.35 9.67 -45.33
CA ARG A 654 -26.02 9.90 -45.94
C ARG A 654 -25.92 11.23 -46.69
N CYS A 655 -24.70 11.76 -46.86
CA CYS A 655 -24.24 12.40 -48.09
C CYS A 655 -22.71 12.32 -48.21
N SER A 656 -22.26 12.17 -49.45
CA SER A 656 -20.95 11.78 -49.97
C SER A 656 -20.01 12.95 -50.29
N THR A 657 -18.72 12.63 -50.43
CA THR A 657 -17.57 13.45 -50.88
C THR A 657 -17.72 14.05 -52.29
N PRO A 658 -16.83 14.99 -52.68
CA PRO A 658 -15.83 14.62 -53.69
C PRO A 658 -14.40 15.14 -53.46
N ALA A 659 -13.47 14.53 -54.20
CA ALA A 659 -12.03 14.72 -54.22
C ALA A 659 -11.56 15.84 -55.18
N GLY A 660 -10.28 16.24 -55.07
CA GLY A 660 -9.57 17.04 -56.08
C GLY A 660 -8.13 17.40 -55.68
N SER A 661 -7.15 16.67 -56.21
CA SER A 661 -5.70 16.94 -56.24
C SER A 661 -5.34 18.19 -57.09
N THR A 662 -4.25 18.94 -56.89
CA THR A 662 -2.90 18.67 -57.46
C THR A 662 -1.76 19.61 -56.95
N THR A 663 -0.54 19.02 -56.83
CA THR A 663 0.84 19.54 -57.07
C THR A 663 1.51 20.74 -56.33
N ARG A 664 2.47 20.40 -55.43
CA ARG A 664 3.93 20.76 -55.26
C ARG A 664 4.46 22.20 -55.55
N PRO A 665 5.70 22.58 -55.10
CA PRO A 665 6.38 22.45 -53.80
C PRO A 665 7.16 23.75 -53.38
N ARG A 666 7.58 23.92 -52.11
CA ARG A 666 8.93 24.45 -51.72
C ARG A 666 9.13 24.72 -50.21
N ARG A 667 10.34 24.32 -49.78
CA ARG A 667 11.26 24.91 -48.79
C ARG A 667 11.07 24.63 -47.28
N SER A 668 11.79 23.58 -46.90
CA SER A 668 12.60 23.40 -45.70
C SER A 668 13.06 24.65 -44.93
N ARG A 669 12.91 24.59 -43.60
CA ARG A 669 13.85 25.15 -42.61
C ARG A 669 13.96 24.20 -41.41
N SER A 670 15.17 23.69 -41.21
CA SER A 670 15.62 22.86 -40.09
C SER A 670 15.80 23.67 -38.80
N PRO A 671 15.66 23.07 -37.59
CA PRO A 671 16.27 23.60 -36.38
C PRO A 671 17.66 22.99 -36.12
N ARG A 672 18.53 23.82 -35.57
CA ARG A 672 19.97 23.61 -35.35
C ARG A 672 20.25 22.57 -34.26
N ARG A 673 21.22 21.68 -34.57
CA ARG A 673 21.96 20.85 -33.61
C ARG A 673 22.84 21.73 -32.73
N TRP A 674 22.89 21.42 -31.44
CA TRP A 674 23.97 21.84 -30.54
C TRP A 674 25.00 20.70 -30.47
N THR A 675 26.24 21.03 -30.79
CA THR A 675 27.41 20.15 -30.73
C THR A 675 28.20 20.41 -29.44
N THR A 676 28.62 19.31 -28.81
CA THR A 676 29.71 19.17 -27.83
C THR A 676 31.00 19.90 -28.21
N PRO A 677 31.82 20.25 -27.20
CA PRO A 677 33.27 20.26 -27.38
C PRO A 677 34.00 19.42 -26.30
N GLY A 678 34.96 18.63 -26.75
CA GLY A 678 36.17 18.28 -25.99
C GLY A 678 37.37 18.41 -26.94
N PRO A 679 38.62 18.11 -26.54
CA PRO A 679 39.24 18.14 -25.21
C PRO A 679 40.39 19.18 -25.15
N ARG A 680 40.88 19.53 -23.94
CA ARG A 680 42.19 20.20 -23.78
C ARG A 680 43.11 19.39 -22.87
N ARG A 681 44.34 19.22 -23.35
CA ARG A 681 45.46 18.50 -22.76
C ARG A 681 46.12 19.26 -21.59
N SER A 682 46.44 18.48 -20.54
CA SER A 682 47.63 18.48 -19.65
C SER A 682 48.60 19.68 -19.60
N ARG A 683 48.94 20.15 -18.39
CA ARG A 683 50.28 20.01 -17.76
C ARG A 683 50.27 20.41 -16.25
N PRO A 684 51.24 19.94 -15.44
CA PRO A 684 51.12 19.80 -13.98
C PRO A 684 51.81 20.91 -13.18
N ARG A 685 51.49 21.02 -11.89
CA ARG A 685 52.39 21.60 -10.88
C ARG A 685 52.44 20.70 -9.64
N ALA A 686 53.67 20.42 -9.25
CA ALA A 686 54.07 19.66 -8.08
C ALA A 686 54.24 20.58 -6.85
N THR A 687 54.12 19.96 -5.67
CA THR A 687 54.76 20.24 -4.37
C THR A 687 54.59 21.61 -3.71
N ALA A 688 53.89 21.62 -2.57
CA ALA A 688 54.48 21.71 -1.23
C ALA A 688 53.56 21.01 -0.21
#